data_AF-A0A516GA38-F1
#
_entry.id   AF-A0A516GA38-F1
#
_cell.length_a   1.000
_cell.length_b   1.000
_cell.length_c   1.000
_cell.angle_alpha   90.00
_cell.angle_beta   90.00
_cell.angle_gamma   90.00
#
_symmetry.space_group_name_H-M   'P 1'
#
loop_
_entity.id
_entity.type
_entity.pdbx_description
1 polymer ?
#
loop_
_entity_poly.entity_id
_entity_poly.type
_entity_poly.pdbx_seq_one_letter_code
_entity_poly.pdbx_strand_id
1 'polypeptide(L)'
;MTTGLTAAHATPSEPSGPESNAAAATDSSSDSHSASLLAEPQRHAPNHYGSSPFTPREATDSLFVVDESPGLDTGCTFRNGGPLVFDIEVDRVLGVVAEDGKPSERDRLLEAGLLSQFASLRMPAYDVDFDAVVPPYNPERDRVLFNGQVVQEEWLTGENDVWKMNQFLVPIEWVKFAEDPGKGGTPEPAINTITIEIDTANTIEAWCTSIDWAELSFSMPRPTVFAHGIISESKIWRDLWSPRLQEVGIYTHDTLDMGWLDSIANNAAEIGGAVEETRERYGVDSVNMVVHSKGGLDSRHYVENNEGVDRIVQLGTPNAGSPLADLAQVILLKVGGLGGSLIGGLAAPAGVQLTTPYMWLYNNTHALSPEVDFSVMAGDYDPAGCVLACLVDRFLLQVTGQGDTIVPLWSAHRFASMLPYTHNSSGTTKDATHSGLHKSTAILQVMRPTVEQPGLDDAGVVASTPSASSAPAAEGPVAQLPQHTATVGGLASGGSGDHEVPIDASSPTFVSVLYTAGTPLTVELLSPSGDRVTPSTPGVEFEDREVEGTRLAVYLLPSPEVGAWTVEVGGGGADTAYAIHAWPVDSSVSLTVDLPEPSVASGAAVPVHATLVDGVTPLTGAEVSAHVLRPDDSSVEVSLVDDGTGADETAGDGVYSGTLTTAAVGMYRVGIDASGDTDEGTPFSREAFALVTASSGEATVSDFADQGVDTNANELYDQLQVSLQVDVEAAGTYRVFGELTDSDGNSQTSSTVVDLPAGSSPVAFTFDGATIYDAGVDGPYTLSELRITEESDLALMPVTHLTDVHTTSAYGFGEFEHSGLRLTGVGTAEGVDLDGNGLFDQLAVTVQVHADAAGYYEWSGQLRSPEGTELDFESGAANFSVGNNDLTFVFDGWAIGESGEDGPYRITDVLVFGAGHNLVAGEAYQTPDFTADQFEGYRGEVERIAGADRYETAALIAQEAPASSAEVLVASGQNFPDALAASGAAGAAPGPLLLAKADAVPAVTRAEIQRRVTEGGPQALSVAGGSLVIHPSIVAALSALAGTQAEVHSGIDRYATAAAIAAATVDEGATAYVVSGLDYPDALTAATLAAPEQGSVLLTRPDRLPNATVAQLEAQAPERIVIVGGTGAVSHDVLEALEDYAPTVVRVSGGDRYATAAAVSDSFDTGVDVLYVATGENYPDALTVAALAGQQGAPVLLAQADNLPAVSAAAADRLQPDRIVVVGGTGAVSDAVLEELEAYLN
;
A
#
# COMPACT_ATOMS: atom_id res chain seq x y z
N MET A 1 -50.24 37.27 5.93
CA MET A 1 -50.83 38.32 5.05
C MET A 1 -50.70 37.79 3.62
N THR A 2 -51.80 37.62 2.87
CA THR A 2 -52.09 38.31 1.59
C THR A 2 -50.94 38.34 0.57
N THR A 3 -51.07 37.92 -0.70
CA THR A 3 -52.24 37.48 -1.50
C THR A 3 -51.74 36.89 -2.84
N GLY A 4 -52.49 35.97 -3.48
CA GLY A 4 -52.30 35.61 -4.91
C GLY A 4 -53.47 36.08 -5.79
N LEU A 5 -53.42 35.87 -7.12
CA LEU A 5 -54.55 35.64 -8.07
C LEU A 5 -54.19 35.77 -9.59
N THR A 6 -54.52 34.74 -10.40
CA THR A 6 -54.99 34.73 -11.84
C THR A 6 -54.20 35.47 -12.97
N ALA A 7 -53.77 34.81 -14.08
CA ALA A 7 -54.50 34.29 -15.28
C ALA A 7 -54.78 35.37 -16.39
N ALA A 8 -55.03 35.13 -17.70
CA ALA A 8 -55.20 33.91 -18.55
C ALA A 8 -55.15 34.23 -20.09
N HIS A 9 -55.16 33.19 -20.96
CA HIS A 9 -55.62 33.17 -22.40
C HIS A 9 -54.77 33.89 -23.50
N ALA A 10 -54.81 33.58 -24.82
CA ALA A 10 -55.21 32.39 -25.63
C ALA A 10 -54.83 32.55 -27.16
N THR A 11 -54.76 31.42 -27.89
CA THR A 11 -54.97 31.07 -29.36
C THR A 11 -55.18 32.17 -30.46
N PRO A 12 -55.08 31.93 -31.82
CA PRO A 12 -55.07 30.65 -32.60
C PRO A 12 -54.21 30.58 -33.93
N SER A 13 -54.38 29.47 -34.69
CA SER A 13 -54.59 29.37 -36.18
C SER A 13 -53.54 28.74 -37.14
N GLU A 14 -54.09 27.93 -38.06
CA GLU A 14 -53.55 27.11 -39.18
C GLU A 14 -53.56 27.91 -40.54
N PRO A 15 -53.01 27.47 -41.72
CA PRO A 15 -53.51 26.27 -42.47
C PRO A 15 -52.65 25.55 -43.57
N SER A 16 -53.07 24.32 -43.92
CA SER A 16 -53.10 23.67 -45.28
C SER A 16 -51.84 23.17 -46.05
N GLY A 17 -51.97 21.97 -46.68
CA GLY A 17 -51.01 21.27 -47.57
C GLY A 17 -51.17 21.56 -49.08
N PRO A 18 -51.07 20.60 -50.06
CA PRO A 18 -51.47 19.16 -49.95
C PRO A 18 -50.69 18.06 -50.75
N GLU A 19 -51.08 16.80 -50.52
CA GLU A 19 -51.18 15.59 -51.41
C GLU A 19 -50.31 15.36 -52.69
N SER A 20 -49.77 14.13 -52.84
CA SER A 20 -50.25 13.06 -53.77
C SER A 20 -49.27 11.85 -53.81
N ASN A 21 -49.66 10.61 -53.49
CA ASN A 21 -50.41 9.59 -54.27
C ASN A 21 -49.68 9.02 -55.51
N ALA A 22 -49.74 7.74 -55.89
CA ALA A 22 -50.11 6.45 -55.25
C ALA A 22 -49.99 5.31 -56.30
N ALA A 23 -49.88 4.02 -55.90
CA ALA A 23 -50.58 2.85 -56.51
C ALA A 23 -49.99 1.49 -56.09
N ALA A 24 -50.86 0.47 -55.96
CA ALA A 24 -50.49 -0.94 -55.78
C ALA A 24 -51.39 -1.84 -56.66
N ALA A 25 -50.97 -3.08 -56.95
CA ALA A 25 -51.83 -4.10 -57.58
C ALA A 25 -51.32 -5.56 -57.41
N THR A 26 -52.08 -6.39 -56.67
CA THR A 26 -52.43 -7.83 -56.91
C THR A 26 -51.33 -8.88 -57.20
N ASP A 27 -51.43 -10.16 -56.77
CA ASP A 27 -52.60 -10.97 -56.38
C ASP A 27 -52.23 -12.15 -55.42
N SER A 28 -53.25 -12.83 -54.87
CA SER A 28 -53.35 -14.20 -54.27
C SER A 28 -52.10 -15.07 -53.97
N SER A 29 -52.05 -15.96 -52.95
CA SER A 29 -52.83 -16.31 -51.72
C SER A 29 -52.06 -17.46 -50.99
N SER A 30 -52.47 -18.19 -49.92
CA SER A 30 -53.64 -18.32 -49.03
C SER A 30 -53.30 -19.29 -47.85
N ASP A 31 -53.93 -19.11 -46.68
CA ASP A 31 -54.13 -20.09 -45.57
C ASP A 31 -52.90 -20.63 -44.78
N SER A 32 -52.96 -20.82 -43.44
CA SER A 32 -53.94 -20.41 -42.42
C SER A 32 -53.43 -20.58 -40.96
N HIS A 33 -54.07 -19.89 -40.01
CA HIS A 33 -54.16 -20.18 -38.57
C HIS A 33 -52.91 -20.10 -37.65
N SER A 34 -52.76 -18.93 -37.01
CA SER A 34 -52.46 -18.79 -35.57
C SER A 34 -53.36 -17.68 -34.99
N ALA A 35 -53.53 -17.61 -33.66
CA ALA A 35 -54.53 -16.74 -33.01
C ALA A 35 -53.89 -15.67 -32.11
N SER A 36 -54.57 -14.53 -31.97
CA SER A 36 -54.16 -13.36 -31.19
C SER A 36 -55.12 -13.11 -30.02
N LEU A 37 -54.64 -12.53 -28.90
CA LEU A 37 -55.16 -11.27 -28.34
C LEU A 37 -54.38 -10.79 -27.08
N LEU A 38 -53.43 -9.87 -27.33
CA LEU A 38 -53.10 -8.64 -26.59
C LEU A 38 -53.03 -8.61 -25.03
N ALA A 39 -51.84 -8.23 -24.54
CA ALA A 39 -51.62 -7.11 -23.61
C ALA A 39 -50.36 -6.33 -24.06
N GLU A 40 -50.19 -5.06 -23.68
CA GLU A 40 -49.09 -4.18 -24.11
C GLU A 40 -48.00 -4.04 -23.02
N PRO A 41 -46.72 -3.94 -23.41
CA PRO A 41 -45.72 -3.11 -22.72
C PRO A 41 -45.31 -1.89 -23.58
N GLN A 42 -44.35 -1.08 -23.09
CA GLN A 42 -44.15 0.31 -23.52
C GLN A 42 -43.02 0.52 -24.57
N ARG A 43 -43.02 1.74 -25.13
CA ARG A 43 -41.93 2.55 -25.72
C ARG A 43 -40.63 1.82 -26.15
N HIS A 44 -40.34 1.91 -27.45
CA HIS A 44 -39.12 1.40 -28.07
C HIS A 44 -37.87 2.24 -27.72
N ALA A 45 -36.74 1.55 -27.55
CA ALA A 45 -35.41 2.05 -27.88
C ALA A 45 -35.25 2.23 -29.42
N PRO A 46 -34.20 2.92 -29.93
CA PRO A 46 -33.79 2.76 -31.32
C PRO A 46 -33.44 1.30 -31.65
N ASN A 47 -33.41 0.93 -32.95
CA ASN A 47 -33.04 -0.42 -33.35
C ASN A 47 -31.56 -0.44 -33.74
N HIS A 48 -30.70 -0.95 -32.85
CA HIS A 48 -29.33 -1.34 -33.18
C HIS A 48 -29.32 -2.37 -34.32
N TYR A 49 -28.36 -2.31 -35.25
CA TYR A 49 -28.31 -3.27 -36.37
C TYR A 49 -27.58 -4.56 -35.99
N GLY A 50 -28.25 -5.41 -35.21
CA GLY A 50 -27.66 -6.65 -34.71
C GLY A 50 -26.67 -6.38 -33.58
N SER A 51 -27.21 -5.74 -32.51
CA SER A 51 -26.57 -5.44 -31.22
C SER A 51 -25.35 -6.30 -30.93
N SER A 52 -24.18 -5.68 -30.74
CA SER A 52 -22.99 -6.47 -30.40
C SER A 52 -23.20 -7.20 -29.06
N PRO A 53 -22.49 -8.31 -28.84
CA PRO A 53 -22.60 -9.07 -27.60
C PRO A 53 -21.81 -8.42 -26.46
N PHE A 54 -21.19 -7.26 -26.70
CA PHE A 54 -20.41 -6.50 -25.74
C PHE A 54 -21.22 -5.28 -25.31
N THR A 55 -21.59 -5.19 -24.03
CA THR A 55 -22.13 -3.94 -23.46
C THR A 55 -20.97 -2.98 -23.19
N PRO A 56 -21.10 -1.66 -23.46
CA PRO A 56 -20.12 -0.69 -22.96
C PRO A 56 -20.08 -0.71 -21.44
N ARG A 57 -18.92 -0.39 -20.85
CA ARG A 57 -18.82 -0.18 -19.40
C ARG A 57 -19.51 1.13 -19.00
N GLU A 58 -19.83 1.27 -17.71
CA GLU A 58 -20.22 2.56 -17.17
C GLU A 58 -19.04 3.55 -17.22
N ALA A 59 -19.33 4.82 -17.48
CA ALA A 59 -18.30 5.86 -17.64
C ALA A 59 -17.86 6.41 -16.27
N THR A 60 -16.57 6.71 -16.14
CA THR A 60 -15.94 7.25 -14.92
C THR A 60 -14.87 8.28 -15.27
N ASP A 61 -14.30 8.94 -14.27
CA ASP A 61 -13.18 9.88 -14.40
C ASP A 61 -11.84 9.26 -14.89
N SER A 62 -11.81 7.96 -15.18
CA SER A 62 -10.73 7.24 -15.90
C SER A 62 -11.20 6.54 -17.19
N LEU A 63 -12.50 6.57 -17.51
CA LEU A 63 -13.14 5.73 -18.53
C LEU A 63 -14.24 6.50 -19.29
N PHE A 64 -13.93 6.92 -20.53
CA PHE A 64 -14.76 7.80 -21.34
C PHE A 64 -15.43 7.00 -22.46
N VAL A 65 -16.76 6.99 -22.50
CA VAL A 65 -17.57 6.06 -23.32
C VAL A 65 -18.44 6.83 -24.32
N VAL A 66 -18.55 6.33 -25.55
CA VAL A 66 -19.51 6.79 -26.56
C VAL A 66 -20.26 5.63 -27.21
N ASP A 67 -21.59 5.69 -27.12
CA ASP A 67 -22.53 4.67 -27.62
C ASP A 67 -23.41 5.26 -28.76
N GLU A 68 -23.92 6.49 -28.61
CA GLU A 68 -24.63 7.20 -29.70
C GLU A 68 -23.70 8.16 -30.48
N SER A 69 -23.29 7.79 -31.71
CA SER A 69 -22.52 8.70 -32.59
C SER A 69 -22.72 8.39 -34.10
N PRO A 70 -22.53 9.34 -35.04
CA PRO A 70 -22.85 9.11 -36.47
C PRO A 70 -22.02 8.06 -37.22
N GLY A 71 -20.90 7.60 -36.64
CA GLY A 71 -20.08 6.50 -37.15
C GLY A 71 -20.20 5.20 -36.35
N LEU A 72 -21.10 5.17 -35.36
CA LEU A 72 -21.48 4.00 -34.57
C LEU A 72 -22.82 3.44 -35.08
N ASP A 73 -23.10 2.19 -34.74
CA ASP A 73 -24.39 1.52 -34.97
C ASP A 73 -24.85 1.52 -36.45
N THR A 74 -23.89 1.68 -37.38
CA THR A 74 -24.16 1.91 -38.80
C THR A 74 -24.65 0.65 -39.53
N GLY A 75 -24.43 -0.52 -38.94
CA GLY A 75 -24.39 -1.81 -39.63
C GLY A 75 -23.22 -1.90 -40.61
N CYS A 76 -23.09 -3.05 -41.28
CA CYS A 76 -22.09 -3.32 -42.33
C CYS A 76 -22.01 -2.15 -43.34
N THR A 77 -20.97 -1.33 -43.17
CA THR A 77 -20.72 -0.14 -43.97
C THR A 77 -19.57 -0.40 -44.90
N PHE A 78 -19.82 -0.27 -46.20
CA PHE A 78 -18.78 -0.33 -47.21
C PHE A 78 -18.12 1.06 -47.34
N ARG A 79 -16.83 1.08 -47.68
CA ARG A 79 -15.99 2.27 -47.96
C ARG A 79 -16.65 3.40 -48.79
N ASN A 80 -17.68 3.12 -49.59
CA ASN A 80 -18.40 4.15 -50.34
C ASN A 80 -19.39 5.01 -49.51
N GLY A 81 -19.73 4.59 -48.29
CA GLY A 81 -20.38 5.44 -47.28
C GLY A 81 -19.44 6.53 -46.75
N GLY A 82 -18.14 6.28 -46.78
CA GLY A 82 -17.09 7.06 -46.13
C GLY A 82 -16.34 6.20 -45.11
N PRO A 83 -15.37 6.77 -44.38
CA PRO A 83 -14.89 6.18 -43.14
C PRO A 83 -15.97 6.29 -42.05
N LEU A 84 -15.95 5.38 -41.07
CA LEU A 84 -16.69 5.58 -39.82
C LEU A 84 -15.98 6.66 -39.02
N VAL A 85 -16.73 7.61 -38.45
CA VAL A 85 -16.19 8.72 -37.65
C VAL A 85 -17.11 8.98 -36.47
N PHE A 86 -16.54 8.92 -35.27
CA PHE A 86 -17.20 9.19 -34.00
C PHE A 86 -16.22 9.89 -33.05
N ASP A 87 -16.77 10.57 -32.05
CA ASP A 87 -16.04 11.42 -31.11
C ASP A 87 -16.26 10.90 -29.69
N ILE A 88 -15.18 10.73 -28.92
CA ILE A 88 -15.20 10.53 -27.46
C ILE A 88 -14.96 11.89 -26.80
N GLU A 89 -15.85 12.28 -25.89
CA GLU A 89 -15.68 13.51 -25.10
C GLU A 89 -14.88 13.20 -23.82
N VAL A 90 -13.84 13.98 -23.53
CA VAL A 90 -13.01 13.84 -22.32
C VAL A 90 -13.04 15.17 -21.56
N ASP A 91 -13.81 15.23 -20.48
CA ASP A 91 -13.96 16.40 -19.59
C ASP A 91 -12.90 16.46 -18.49
N ARG A 92 -12.19 15.35 -18.26
CA ARG A 92 -11.03 15.25 -17.38
C ARG A 92 -9.99 16.34 -17.67
N VAL A 93 -9.69 17.17 -16.67
CA VAL A 93 -8.72 18.27 -16.78
C VAL A 93 -7.30 17.75 -16.53
N LEU A 94 -6.41 17.95 -17.51
CA LEU A 94 -4.99 17.65 -17.40
C LEU A 94 -4.15 18.88 -17.75
N GLY A 95 -3.43 19.40 -16.74
CA GLY A 95 -2.54 20.54 -16.82
C GLY A 95 -3.20 21.89 -17.13
N VAL A 96 -2.37 22.93 -17.27
CA VAL A 96 -2.75 24.10 -18.07
C VAL A 96 -2.44 23.76 -19.53
N VAL A 97 -3.43 23.90 -20.41
CA VAL A 97 -3.23 23.70 -21.85
C VAL A 97 -2.46 24.89 -22.43
N ALA A 98 -1.32 24.64 -23.05
CA ALA A 98 -0.48 25.66 -23.66
C ALA A 98 -1.02 26.11 -25.04
N GLU A 99 -0.44 27.19 -25.62
CA GLU A 99 -0.85 27.72 -26.95
C GLU A 99 -0.75 26.70 -28.12
N ASP A 100 -0.14 25.53 -27.91
CA ASP A 100 -0.05 24.42 -28.87
C ASP A 100 -1.05 23.28 -28.62
N GLY A 101 -1.91 23.39 -27.61
CA GLY A 101 -2.92 22.39 -27.25
C GLY A 101 -2.41 21.24 -26.36
N LYS A 102 -1.19 21.35 -25.79
CA LYS A 102 -0.65 20.31 -24.88
C LYS A 102 -0.70 20.73 -23.40
N PRO A 103 -1.08 19.82 -22.48
CA PRO A 103 -0.94 20.01 -21.03
C PRO A 103 0.50 20.27 -20.55
N SER A 104 0.72 21.23 -19.66
CA SER A 104 2.04 21.49 -19.04
C SER A 104 2.43 20.56 -17.88
N GLU A 105 1.51 19.73 -17.39
CA GLU A 105 1.69 18.85 -16.23
C GLU A 105 1.86 17.36 -16.61
N ARG A 106 1.32 16.95 -17.77
CA ARG A 106 1.35 15.58 -18.31
C ARG A 106 2.74 14.95 -18.27
N ASP A 107 3.77 15.68 -18.68
CA ASP A 107 5.14 15.15 -18.75
C ASP A 107 5.70 14.82 -17.36
N ARG A 108 5.24 15.48 -16.28
CA ARG A 108 5.64 15.17 -14.90
C ARG A 108 4.91 13.94 -14.37
N LEU A 109 3.61 13.82 -14.67
CA LEU A 109 2.83 12.63 -14.30
C LEU A 109 3.37 11.38 -15.01
N LEU A 110 3.84 11.52 -16.26
CA LEU A 110 4.55 10.46 -16.98
C LEU A 110 5.93 10.14 -16.38
N GLU A 111 6.77 11.12 -16.05
CA GLU A 111 8.05 10.88 -15.35
C GLU A 111 7.84 10.25 -13.95
N ALA A 112 6.71 10.51 -13.30
CA ALA A 112 6.36 9.95 -11.99
C ALA A 112 5.64 8.60 -12.05
N GLY A 113 5.24 8.12 -13.24
CA GLY A 113 4.45 6.89 -13.41
C GLY A 113 2.98 7.01 -12.98
N LEU A 114 2.46 8.23 -12.83
CA LEU A 114 1.11 8.56 -12.35
C LEU A 114 0.11 8.84 -13.49
N LEU A 115 0.56 8.82 -14.74
CA LEU A 115 -0.30 8.84 -15.92
C LEU A 115 0.15 7.71 -16.84
N SER A 116 -0.78 6.89 -17.32
CA SER A 116 -0.44 5.80 -18.24
C SER A 116 0.17 6.35 -19.54
N GLN A 117 1.25 5.71 -20.04
CA GLN A 117 1.93 6.17 -21.28
C GLN A 117 1.03 6.06 -22.52
N PHE A 118 0.04 5.18 -22.45
CA PHE A 118 -0.98 4.97 -23.45
C PHE A 118 -2.36 5.03 -22.77
N ALA A 119 -3.35 5.50 -23.51
CA ALA A 119 -4.75 5.21 -23.24
C ALA A 119 -5.15 3.93 -24.01
N SER A 120 -5.98 3.10 -23.39
CA SER A 120 -6.58 1.94 -24.04
C SER A 120 -7.87 2.36 -24.73
N LEU A 121 -7.86 2.39 -26.07
CA LEU A 121 -9.06 2.55 -26.89
C LEU A 121 -9.63 1.16 -27.17
N ARG A 122 -10.81 0.85 -26.63
CA ARG A 122 -11.49 -0.44 -26.84
C ARG A 122 -12.80 -0.21 -27.59
N MET A 123 -13.05 -1.01 -28.61
CA MET A 123 -14.27 -0.94 -29.42
C MET A 123 -14.58 -2.30 -30.07
N PRO A 124 -15.82 -2.79 -30.02
CA PRO A 124 -16.22 -3.98 -30.77
C PRO A 124 -16.39 -3.65 -32.26
N ALA A 125 -15.86 -4.50 -33.12
CA ALA A 125 -16.00 -4.41 -34.57
C ALA A 125 -16.65 -5.68 -35.15
N TYR A 126 -17.55 -5.52 -36.13
CA TYR A 126 -18.25 -6.61 -36.82
C TYR A 126 -17.62 -6.91 -38.19
N ASP A 127 -17.64 -8.19 -38.59
CA ASP A 127 -17.40 -8.69 -39.97
C ASP A 127 -16.00 -8.42 -40.54
N VAL A 128 -15.00 -8.21 -39.68
CA VAL A 128 -13.64 -7.80 -40.09
C VAL A 128 -12.82 -9.00 -40.60
N ASP A 129 -12.76 -9.19 -41.92
CA ASP A 129 -12.25 -10.41 -42.54
C ASP A 129 -10.70 -10.44 -42.67
N PHE A 130 -10.01 -10.37 -41.52
CA PHE A 130 -8.58 -10.03 -41.42
C PHE A 130 -7.62 -11.05 -42.03
N ASP A 131 -7.91 -12.35 -41.97
CA ASP A 131 -7.06 -13.39 -42.60
C ASP A 131 -7.75 -14.10 -43.79
N ALA A 132 -8.81 -13.49 -44.31
CA ALA A 132 -9.66 -14.05 -45.37
C ALA A 132 -8.96 -14.11 -46.75
N VAL A 133 -8.33 -15.24 -47.06
CA VAL A 133 -7.71 -15.50 -48.37
C VAL A 133 -8.78 -15.89 -49.41
N VAL A 134 -9.52 -14.90 -49.93
CA VAL A 134 -10.63 -15.07 -50.88
C VAL A 134 -10.34 -14.43 -52.25
N PRO A 135 -9.60 -15.09 -53.18
CA PRO A 135 -9.29 -14.54 -54.50
C PRO A 135 -10.55 -14.20 -55.31
N PRO A 136 -10.63 -13.01 -55.95
CA PRO A 136 -9.51 -12.11 -56.31
C PRO A 136 -9.19 -11.02 -55.27
N TYR A 137 -9.79 -11.06 -54.09
CA TYR A 137 -9.63 -10.05 -53.05
C TYR A 137 -8.40 -10.31 -52.18
N ASN A 138 -7.84 -9.24 -51.63
CA ASN A 138 -6.92 -9.27 -50.50
C ASN A 138 -7.77 -9.33 -49.21
N PRO A 139 -7.26 -9.90 -48.09
CA PRO A 139 -7.93 -9.85 -46.79
C PRO A 139 -8.26 -8.41 -46.36
N GLU A 140 -9.25 -8.25 -45.47
CA GLU A 140 -9.73 -6.93 -45.06
C GLU A 140 -8.68 -6.17 -44.22
N ARG A 141 -8.56 -4.87 -44.46
CA ARG A 141 -7.58 -4.01 -43.78
C ARG A 141 -8.21 -2.64 -43.55
N ASP A 142 -8.89 -2.56 -42.42
CA ASP A 142 -9.62 -1.39 -41.93
C ASP A 142 -8.76 -0.62 -40.97
N ARG A 143 -8.34 0.58 -41.36
CA ARG A 143 -7.32 1.32 -40.62
C ARG A 143 -7.93 2.19 -39.53
N VAL A 144 -7.44 2.03 -38.31
CA VAL A 144 -7.81 2.86 -37.15
C VAL A 144 -6.93 4.10 -37.07
N LEU A 145 -7.58 5.27 -36.93
CA LEU A 145 -6.92 6.54 -36.66
C LEU A 145 -7.54 7.20 -35.41
N PHE A 146 -6.68 7.73 -34.55
CA PHE A 146 -7.05 8.53 -33.38
C PHE A 146 -6.55 9.97 -33.54
N ASN A 147 -7.44 10.95 -33.44
CA ASN A 147 -7.17 12.37 -33.71
C ASN A 147 -6.45 12.64 -35.05
N GLY A 148 -6.69 11.79 -36.05
CA GLY A 148 -6.06 11.87 -37.38
C GLY A 148 -4.64 11.32 -37.46
N GLN A 149 -4.12 10.68 -36.41
CA GLN A 149 -2.89 9.89 -36.42
C GLN A 149 -3.22 8.40 -36.45
N VAL A 150 -2.38 7.59 -37.11
CA VAL A 150 -2.55 6.15 -37.21
C VAL A 150 -2.05 5.48 -35.92
N VAL A 151 -2.84 4.63 -35.29
CA VAL A 151 -2.48 3.94 -34.03
C VAL A 151 -1.40 2.86 -34.24
N GLN A 152 -0.76 2.40 -33.15
CA GLN A 152 0.02 1.16 -33.22
C GLN A 152 -0.92 -0.03 -33.49
N GLU A 153 -0.42 -1.04 -34.20
CA GLU A 153 -1.24 -2.13 -34.76
C GLU A 153 -2.46 -1.59 -35.51
N GLU A 154 -2.18 -0.86 -36.60
CA GLU A 154 -3.11 0.07 -37.27
C GLU A 154 -4.45 -0.51 -37.79
N TRP A 155 -4.72 -1.80 -37.61
CA TRP A 155 -5.82 -2.54 -38.25
C TRP A 155 -6.83 -3.08 -37.24
N LEU A 156 -8.12 -2.99 -37.56
CA LEU A 156 -9.13 -3.87 -36.95
C LEU A 156 -8.82 -5.34 -37.29
N THR A 157 -9.20 -6.24 -36.40
CA THR A 157 -9.11 -7.71 -36.55
C THR A 157 -10.46 -8.37 -36.24
N GLY A 158 -10.71 -9.57 -36.76
CA GLY A 158 -11.96 -10.32 -36.58
C GLY A 158 -12.07 -11.51 -37.53
N GLU A 159 -13.30 -11.99 -37.74
CA GLU A 159 -13.68 -12.97 -38.76
C GLU A 159 -15.05 -12.58 -39.40
N ASN A 160 -15.33 -13.06 -40.62
CA ASN A 160 -16.64 -12.95 -41.30
C ASN A 160 -17.83 -13.24 -40.34
N ASP A 161 -18.82 -12.34 -40.32
CA ASP A 161 -20.05 -12.40 -39.50
C ASP A 161 -19.82 -12.51 -37.97
N VAL A 162 -18.63 -12.19 -37.46
CA VAL A 162 -18.28 -12.21 -36.02
C VAL A 162 -18.06 -10.79 -35.49
N TRP A 163 -18.50 -10.54 -34.25
CA TRP A 163 -18.14 -9.35 -33.46
C TRP A 163 -16.87 -9.63 -32.65
N LYS A 164 -15.78 -8.89 -32.86
CA LYS A 164 -14.55 -8.98 -32.05
C LYS A 164 -14.27 -7.67 -31.31
N MET A 165 -14.02 -7.75 -30.01
CA MET A 165 -13.46 -6.65 -29.23
C MET A 165 -12.04 -6.34 -29.72
N ASN A 166 -11.82 -5.13 -30.23
CA ASN A 166 -10.51 -4.66 -30.65
C ASN A 166 -10.00 -3.60 -29.66
N GLN A 167 -8.71 -3.67 -29.32
CA GLN A 167 -8.06 -2.83 -28.32
C GLN A 167 -6.79 -2.21 -28.92
N PHE A 168 -6.62 -0.90 -28.77
CA PHE A 168 -5.49 -0.16 -29.33
C PHE A 168 -4.82 0.70 -28.26
N LEU A 169 -3.49 0.61 -28.18
CA LEU A 169 -2.68 1.49 -27.34
C LEU A 169 -2.49 2.83 -28.05
N VAL A 170 -3.27 3.83 -27.65
CA VAL A 170 -3.18 5.21 -28.14
C VAL A 170 -2.16 5.94 -27.27
N PRO A 171 -1.03 6.47 -27.82
CA PRO A 171 -0.09 7.26 -27.03
C PRO A 171 -0.80 8.43 -26.33
N ILE A 172 -0.65 8.55 -25.01
CA ILE A 172 -1.41 9.52 -24.21
C ILE A 172 -1.16 10.97 -24.65
N GLU A 173 -0.05 11.21 -25.34
CA GLU A 173 0.28 12.50 -25.96
C GLU A 173 -0.57 12.90 -27.18
N TRP A 174 -1.46 12.01 -27.65
CA TRP A 174 -2.42 12.28 -28.73
C TRP A 174 -3.83 12.53 -28.19
N VAL A 175 -4.10 12.15 -26.93
CA VAL A 175 -5.37 12.43 -26.23
C VAL A 175 -5.44 13.92 -25.90
N LYS A 176 -6.59 14.52 -26.19
CA LYS A 176 -6.95 15.88 -25.79
C LYS A 176 -7.69 15.80 -24.46
N PHE A 177 -7.42 16.75 -23.59
CA PHE A 177 -7.99 16.89 -22.26
C PHE A 177 -8.63 18.27 -22.13
N ALA A 178 -9.57 18.43 -21.20
CA ALA A 178 -10.24 19.71 -21.00
C ALA A 178 -9.29 20.78 -20.41
N GLU A 179 -9.55 22.05 -20.73
CA GLU A 179 -8.85 23.18 -20.11
C GLU A 179 -9.37 23.41 -18.68
N ASP A 180 -8.48 23.68 -17.70
CA ASP A 180 -8.87 24.09 -16.34
C ASP A 180 -9.76 25.34 -16.40
N PRO A 181 -11.06 25.24 -16.07
CA PRO A 181 -12.02 26.36 -16.19
C PRO A 181 -11.76 27.45 -15.12
N GLY A 182 -10.89 27.19 -14.16
CA GLY A 182 -10.66 28.01 -12.98
C GLY A 182 -11.66 27.72 -11.86
N LYS A 183 -11.46 28.41 -10.73
CA LYS A 183 -12.25 28.21 -9.52
C LYS A 183 -13.72 28.60 -9.73
N GLY A 184 -14.65 27.67 -9.44
CA GLY A 184 -16.09 27.84 -9.62
C GLY A 184 -16.57 27.77 -11.08
N GLY A 185 -15.98 26.89 -11.88
CA GLY A 185 -16.40 26.59 -13.25
C GLY A 185 -16.23 25.11 -13.60
N THR A 186 -17.02 24.64 -14.56
CA THR A 186 -17.02 23.27 -15.11
C THR A 186 -16.19 23.23 -16.40
N PRO A 187 -15.40 22.17 -16.67
CA PRO A 187 -14.67 22.03 -17.93
C PRO A 187 -15.60 21.95 -19.16
N GLU A 188 -15.16 22.47 -20.31
CA GLU A 188 -15.76 22.12 -21.61
C GLU A 188 -15.07 20.84 -22.13
N PRO A 189 -15.79 19.74 -22.43
CA PRO A 189 -15.17 18.47 -22.81
C PRO A 189 -14.31 18.53 -24.07
N ALA A 190 -13.17 17.85 -24.04
CA ALA A 190 -12.24 17.77 -25.16
C ALA A 190 -12.61 16.65 -26.13
N ILE A 191 -12.95 17.05 -27.36
CA ILE A 191 -13.41 16.16 -28.43
C ILE A 191 -12.25 15.35 -29.02
N ASN A 192 -12.22 14.04 -28.77
CA ASN A 192 -11.25 13.09 -29.32
C ASN A 192 -11.88 12.26 -30.45
N THR A 193 -11.42 12.47 -31.69
CA THR A 193 -12.06 11.91 -32.89
C THR A 193 -11.40 10.60 -33.31
N ILE A 194 -12.17 9.53 -33.40
CA ILE A 194 -11.76 8.24 -33.97
C ILE A 194 -12.18 8.21 -35.45
N THR A 195 -11.43 7.52 -36.30
CA THR A 195 -11.76 7.34 -37.72
C THR A 195 -11.32 5.96 -38.20
N ILE A 196 -12.26 5.21 -38.79
CA ILE A 196 -12.01 3.88 -39.40
C ILE A 196 -12.02 4.02 -40.92
N GLU A 197 -10.86 3.88 -41.57
CA GLU A 197 -10.76 3.81 -43.04
C GLU A 197 -11.01 2.37 -43.52
N ILE A 198 -12.24 2.10 -43.98
CA ILE A 198 -12.72 0.77 -44.40
C ILE A 198 -12.06 0.31 -45.72
N ASP A 199 -11.71 -0.97 -45.82
CA ASP A 199 -11.18 -1.71 -46.98
C ASP A 199 -10.05 -0.96 -47.71
N THR A 200 -8.95 -0.69 -47.02
CA THR A 200 -7.79 0.01 -47.62
C THR A 200 -7.03 -0.86 -48.62
N ALA A 201 -7.04 -2.19 -48.45
CA ALA A 201 -6.23 -3.13 -49.22
C ALA A 201 -6.80 -3.49 -50.61
N ASN A 202 -8.11 -3.36 -50.86
CA ASN A 202 -8.71 -3.64 -52.16
C ASN A 202 -9.01 -2.38 -52.96
N THR A 203 -9.08 -2.50 -54.28
CA THR A 203 -9.51 -1.39 -55.19
C THR A 203 -10.95 -1.54 -55.70
N ILE A 204 -11.68 -2.48 -55.12
CA ILE A 204 -13.08 -2.81 -55.36
C ILE A 204 -13.68 -3.00 -53.98
N GLU A 205 -14.90 -2.50 -53.74
CA GLU A 205 -15.67 -2.82 -52.54
C GLU A 205 -15.84 -4.33 -52.43
N ALA A 206 -15.22 -4.93 -51.42
CA ALA A 206 -15.24 -6.36 -51.14
C ALA A 206 -15.86 -6.65 -49.76
N TRP A 207 -15.41 -5.88 -48.77
CA TRP A 207 -15.64 -6.07 -47.35
C TRP A 207 -16.31 -4.84 -46.70
N CYS A 208 -16.83 -5.00 -45.50
CA CYS A 208 -17.49 -3.96 -44.71
C CYS A 208 -17.33 -4.22 -43.22
N THR A 209 -17.37 -3.16 -42.40
CA THR A 209 -17.41 -3.30 -40.94
C THR A 209 -18.52 -2.45 -40.31
N SER A 210 -18.77 -2.65 -39.02
CA SER A 210 -19.55 -1.79 -38.14
C SER A 210 -18.85 -1.72 -36.79
N ILE A 211 -18.91 -0.55 -36.13
CA ILE A 211 -18.57 -0.39 -34.71
C ILE A 211 -19.88 -0.22 -33.93
N ASP A 212 -19.98 -0.83 -32.75
CA ASP A 212 -21.14 -0.70 -31.85
C ASP A 212 -20.99 0.58 -31.02
N TRP A 213 -19.97 0.61 -30.15
CA TRP A 213 -19.58 1.71 -29.26
C TRP A 213 -18.05 1.86 -29.23
N ALA A 214 -17.53 2.85 -28.51
CA ALA A 214 -16.11 2.92 -28.16
C ALA A 214 -15.88 3.48 -26.76
N GLU A 215 -14.90 2.95 -26.05
CA GLU A 215 -14.41 3.50 -24.79
C GLU A 215 -12.91 3.87 -24.89
N LEU A 216 -12.52 4.92 -24.19
CA LEU A 216 -11.13 5.34 -23.99
C LEU A 216 -10.85 5.34 -22.50
N SER A 217 -9.88 4.53 -22.05
CA SER A 217 -9.48 4.47 -20.63
C SER A 217 -8.02 4.81 -20.43
N PHE A 218 -7.72 5.55 -19.35
CA PHE A 218 -6.36 5.87 -18.93
C PHE A 218 -6.33 6.12 -17.42
N SER A 219 -5.25 5.69 -16.78
CA SER A 219 -5.13 5.77 -15.32
C SER A 219 -4.44 7.07 -14.92
N MET A 220 -5.04 7.81 -13.97
CA MET A 220 -4.60 9.14 -13.51
C MET A 220 -5.10 9.43 -12.07
N PRO A 221 -4.28 10.01 -11.16
CA PRO A 221 -4.69 10.28 -9.79
C PRO A 221 -5.81 11.33 -9.69
N ARG A 222 -6.66 11.15 -8.67
CA ARG A 222 -7.69 12.11 -8.27
C ARG A 222 -7.07 13.34 -7.58
N PRO A 223 -7.64 14.56 -7.74
CA PRO A 223 -7.14 15.79 -7.12
C PRO A 223 -7.22 15.68 -5.59
N THR A 224 -6.32 16.37 -4.88
CA THR A 224 -6.21 16.29 -3.41
C THR A 224 -6.72 17.56 -2.73
N VAL A 225 -7.79 17.43 -1.93
CA VAL A 225 -8.28 18.47 -1.01
C VAL A 225 -7.50 18.40 0.32
N PHE A 226 -7.14 19.55 0.88
CA PHE A 226 -6.40 19.64 2.14
C PHE A 226 -7.25 20.28 3.24
N ALA A 227 -7.47 19.60 4.37
CA ALA A 227 -8.21 20.14 5.53
C ALA A 227 -7.39 20.08 6.83
N HIS A 228 -7.20 21.20 7.51
CA HIS A 228 -6.53 21.23 8.82
C HIS A 228 -7.50 21.26 10.00
N GLY A 229 -7.06 20.82 11.17
CA GLY A 229 -7.81 20.95 12.42
C GLY A 229 -7.65 22.32 13.07
N ILE A 230 -7.78 22.37 14.40
CA ILE A 230 -7.81 23.64 15.15
C ILE A 230 -6.42 24.34 15.11
N ILE A 231 -6.41 25.65 15.36
CA ILE A 231 -5.26 26.56 15.58
C ILE A 231 -4.33 26.82 14.38
N SER A 232 -4.22 25.90 13.43
CA SER A 232 -3.52 26.15 12.16
C SER A 232 -4.31 27.04 11.20
N GLU A 233 -3.64 27.48 10.14
CA GLU A 233 -4.25 28.05 8.92
C GLU A 233 -3.93 27.13 7.73
N SER A 234 -4.66 27.27 6.62
CA SER A 234 -4.49 26.61 5.31
C SER A 234 -3.06 26.67 4.75
N LYS A 235 -2.23 27.57 5.26
CA LYS A 235 -0.79 27.69 5.00
C LYS A 235 0.00 26.43 5.35
N ILE A 236 -0.41 25.62 6.32
CA ILE A 236 0.41 24.47 6.80
C ILE A 236 0.74 23.43 5.72
N TRP A 237 -0.09 23.35 4.68
CA TRP A 237 0.07 22.46 3.54
C TRP A 237 0.98 23.04 2.45
N ARG A 238 1.16 24.36 2.42
CA ARG A 238 1.86 25.10 1.36
C ARG A 238 3.39 25.10 1.50
N ASP A 239 3.91 24.69 2.65
CA ASP A 239 5.36 24.61 2.91
C ASP A 239 6.00 23.27 2.48
N LEU A 240 5.20 22.19 2.36
CA LEU A 240 5.69 20.85 1.99
C LEU A 240 4.73 20.10 1.06
N TRP A 241 3.54 19.73 1.54
CA TRP A 241 2.68 18.76 0.87
C TRP A 241 2.19 19.24 -0.50
N SER A 242 1.56 20.42 -0.55
CA SER A 242 1.04 20.99 -1.79
C SER A 242 2.14 21.18 -2.87
N PRO A 243 3.30 21.80 -2.57
CA PRO A 243 4.41 21.87 -3.53
C PRO A 243 4.92 20.50 -4.02
N ARG A 244 4.90 19.45 -3.19
CA ARG A 244 5.43 18.12 -3.55
C ARG A 244 4.46 17.29 -4.37
N LEU A 245 3.16 17.43 -4.15
CA LEU A 245 2.14 16.84 -5.02
C LEU A 245 2.12 17.57 -6.38
N GLN A 246 2.25 18.90 -6.39
CA GLN A 246 2.36 19.69 -7.63
C GLN A 246 3.69 19.47 -8.39
N GLU A 247 4.74 18.99 -7.72
CA GLU A 247 6.02 18.61 -8.35
C GLU A 247 5.85 17.36 -9.24
N VAL A 248 5.03 16.38 -8.82
CA VAL A 248 4.66 15.21 -9.63
C VAL A 248 3.44 15.46 -10.54
N GLY A 249 2.69 16.53 -10.31
CA GLY A 249 1.58 17.00 -11.16
C GLY A 249 0.17 16.81 -10.59
N ILE A 250 0.05 16.34 -9.35
CA ILE A 250 -1.24 16.22 -8.65
C ILE A 250 -1.77 17.60 -8.25
N TYR A 251 -3.05 17.85 -8.53
CA TYR A 251 -3.74 19.09 -8.18
C TYR A 251 -4.04 19.18 -6.68
N THR A 252 -3.85 20.37 -6.11
CA THR A 252 -4.09 20.63 -4.68
C THR A 252 -4.63 22.04 -4.40
N HIS A 253 -5.49 22.56 -5.28
CA HIS A 253 -5.81 23.99 -5.26
C HIS A 253 -6.59 24.44 -4.01
N ASP A 254 -7.42 23.57 -3.46
CA ASP A 254 -8.29 23.89 -2.35
C ASP A 254 -7.74 23.36 -1.02
N THR A 255 -6.94 24.25 -0.42
CA THR A 255 -6.50 24.16 0.98
C THR A 255 -7.54 24.86 1.84
N LEU A 256 -8.42 24.10 2.48
CA LEU A 256 -9.44 24.62 3.37
C LEU A 256 -8.81 25.30 4.60
N ASP A 257 -9.49 26.33 5.09
CA ASP A 257 -9.13 27.06 6.31
C ASP A 257 -10.27 26.93 7.32
N MET A 258 -10.30 25.82 8.06
CA MET A 258 -11.43 25.33 8.88
C MET A 258 -11.76 26.19 10.12
N GLY A 259 -11.32 27.45 10.11
CA GLY A 259 -11.62 28.46 11.12
C GLY A 259 -11.04 28.18 12.50
N TRP A 260 -11.46 29.03 13.45
CA TRP A 260 -11.21 28.80 14.86
C TRP A 260 -12.52 28.39 15.53
N LEU A 261 -12.53 27.14 16.00
CA LEU A 261 -13.38 26.61 17.08
C LEU A 261 -14.81 26.12 16.75
N ASP A 262 -15.23 26.10 15.48
CA ASP A 262 -16.58 25.62 15.12
C ASP A 262 -16.73 24.09 15.21
N SER A 263 -17.97 23.60 15.12
CA SER A 263 -18.32 22.20 15.35
C SER A 263 -17.75 21.24 14.29
N ILE A 264 -17.81 19.94 14.55
CA ILE A 264 -17.51 18.90 13.54
C ILE A 264 -18.50 19.01 12.37
N ALA A 265 -19.80 19.15 12.64
CA ALA A 265 -20.85 19.22 11.62
C ALA A 265 -20.77 20.49 10.73
N ASN A 266 -20.51 21.66 11.33
CA ASN A 266 -20.36 22.91 10.56
C ASN A 266 -19.11 22.86 9.67
N ASN A 267 -18.02 22.28 10.17
CA ASN A 267 -16.80 22.08 9.39
C ASN A 267 -16.99 21.04 8.26
N ALA A 268 -17.78 19.99 8.47
CA ALA A 268 -18.12 19.02 7.42
C ALA A 268 -18.85 19.66 6.23
N ALA A 269 -19.71 20.66 6.48
CA ALA A 269 -20.38 21.42 5.42
C ALA A 269 -19.43 22.32 4.60
N GLU A 270 -18.38 22.88 5.22
CA GLU A 270 -17.32 23.61 4.49
C GLU A 270 -16.45 22.65 3.66
N ILE A 271 -16.20 21.43 4.16
CA ILE A 271 -15.49 20.38 3.41
C ILE A 271 -16.27 20.00 2.16
N GLY A 272 -17.56 19.68 2.27
CA GLY A 272 -18.39 19.29 1.11
C GLY A 272 -18.44 20.35 0.02
N GLY A 273 -18.46 21.64 0.38
CA GLY A 273 -18.40 22.74 -0.57
C GLY A 273 -17.10 22.78 -1.39
N ALA A 274 -15.96 22.39 -0.81
CA ALA A 274 -14.68 22.32 -1.52
C ALA A 274 -14.41 20.98 -2.21
N VAL A 275 -14.99 19.88 -1.72
CA VAL A 275 -15.02 18.60 -2.43
C VAL A 275 -15.78 18.76 -3.74
N GLU A 276 -17.02 19.26 -3.70
CA GLU A 276 -17.84 19.43 -4.91
C GLU A 276 -17.22 20.44 -5.89
N GLU A 277 -16.72 21.59 -5.41
CA GLU A 277 -16.01 22.56 -6.27
C GLU A 277 -14.71 22.00 -6.87
N THR A 278 -14.12 20.97 -6.26
CA THR A 278 -12.97 20.23 -6.83
C THR A 278 -13.43 19.20 -7.86
N ARG A 279 -14.53 18.48 -7.59
CA ARG A 279 -15.16 17.51 -8.52
C ARG A 279 -15.59 18.19 -9.82
N GLU A 280 -16.45 19.22 -9.71
CA GLU A 280 -16.95 20.02 -10.84
C GLU A 280 -15.81 20.61 -11.69
N ARG A 281 -14.70 21.02 -11.06
CA ARG A 281 -13.61 21.72 -11.75
C ARG A 281 -12.65 20.80 -12.51
N TYR A 282 -12.41 19.59 -12.03
CA TYR A 282 -11.41 18.68 -12.61
C TYR A 282 -11.99 17.56 -13.47
N GLY A 283 -13.33 17.42 -13.52
CA GLY A 283 -14.00 16.28 -14.15
C GLY A 283 -13.64 15.01 -13.39
N VAL A 284 -14.01 14.94 -12.11
CA VAL A 284 -13.75 13.76 -11.27
C VAL A 284 -14.95 13.34 -10.44
N ASP A 285 -15.17 12.03 -10.36
CA ASP A 285 -16.25 11.44 -9.57
C ASP A 285 -15.94 11.51 -8.07
N SER A 286 -14.65 11.48 -7.70
CA SER A 286 -14.20 11.61 -6.31
C SER A 286 -12.86 12.34 -6.17
N VAL A 287 -12.56 12.79 -4.95
CA VAL A 287 -11.30 13.44 -4.58
C VAL A 287 -10.51 12.65 -3.54
N ASN A 288 -9.19 12.83 -3.54
CA ASN A 288 -8.33 12.40 -2.45
C ASN A 288 -8.35 13.48 -1.34
N MET A 289 -8.23 13.10 -0.07
CA MET A 289 -8.07 14.05 1.04
C MET A 289 -6.81 13.78 1.86
N VAL A 290 -6.11 14.85 2.25
CA VAL A 290 -5.06 14.79 3.28
C VAL A 290 -5.41 15.77 4.39
N VAL A 291 -5.49 15.27 5.62
CA VAL A 291 -6.13 15.97 6.73
C VAL A 291 -5.31 15.87 8.01
N HIS A 292 -5.38 16.90 8.87
CA HIS A 292 -4.57 16.98 10.10
C HIS A 292 -5.41 17.29 11.33
N SER A 293 -5.09 16.68 12.48
CA SER A 293 -5.75 16.97 13.76
C SER A 293 -7.29 16.85 13.67
N LYS A 294 -8.08 17.78 14.22
CA LYS A 294 -9.57 17.79 14.10
C LYS A 294 -10.07 17.62 12.65
N GLY A 295 -9.32 18.04 11.63
CA GLY A 295 -9.74 17.94 10.23
C GLY A 295 -10.09 16.52 9.77
N GLY A 296 -9.50 15.48 10.39
CA GLY A 296 -9.87 14.09 10.15
C GLY A 296 -11.20 13.65 10.78
N LEU A 297 -11.63 14.30 11.87
CA LEU A 297 -12.98 14.10 12.42
C LEU A 297 -14.02 14.81 11.56
N ASP A 298 -13.73 16.04 11.14
CA ASP A 298 -14.58 16.85 10.26
C ASP A 298 -14.82 16.15 8.93
N SER A 299 -13.77 15.55 8.37
CA SER A 299 -13.86 14.78 7.11
C SER A 299 -14.59 13.45 7.29
N ARG A 300 -14.44 12.76 8.45
CA ARG A 300 -15.22 11.55 8.78
C ARG A 300 -16.72 11.85 8.84
N HIS A 301 -17.12 12.95 9.47
CA HIS A 301 -18.54 13.36 9.56
C HIS A 301 -19.12 13.74 8.19
N TYR A 302 -18.29 14.32 7.30
CA TYR A 302 -18.69 14.59 5.93
C TYR A 302 -18.99 13.30 5.15
N VAL A 303 -18.01 12.39 5.02
CA VAL A 303 -18.16 11.21 4.16
C VAL A 303 -19.17 10.17 4.66
N GLU A 304 -19.55 10.22 5.93
CA GLU A 304 -20.58 9.33 6.51
C GLU A 304 -21.95 9.46 5.82
N ASN A 305 -22.25 10.61 5.22
CA ASN A 305 -23.53 10.89 4.55
C ASN A 305 -23.33 11.56 3.16
N ASN A 306 -22.12 11.52 2.58
CA ASN A 306 -21.80 12.17 1.31
C ASN A 306 -20.76 11.36 0.52
N GLU A 307 -21.07 11.09 -0.75
CA GLU A 307 -20.15 10.53 -1.76
C GLU A 307 -19.08 11.57 -2.18
N GLY A 308 -18.18 11.18 -3.10
CA GLY A 308 -17.24 12.10 -3.75
C GLY A 308 -15.86 12.21 -3.11
N VAL A 309 -15.52 11.33 -2.17
CA VAL A 309 -14.19 11.18 -1.58
C VAL A 309 -13.75 9.73 -1.70
N ASP A 310 -12.60 9.52 -2.35
CA ASP A 310 -12.05 8.19 -2.66
C ASP A 310 -11.17 7.67 -1.51
N ARG A 311 -10.46 8.58 -0.81
CA ARG A 311 -9.59 8.24 0.32
C ARG A 311 -9.27 9.41 1.25
N ILE A 312 -9.03 9.14 2.53
CA ILE A 312 -8.67 10.12 3.57
C ILE A 312 -7.37 9.72 4.29
N VAL A 313 -6.29 10.48 4.04
CA VAL A 313 -5.02 10.39 4.76
C VAL A 313 -5.05 11.28 6.00
N GLN A 314 -5.16 10.69 7.19
CA GLN A 314 -5.20 11.39 8.47
C GLN A 314 -3.81 11.51 9.10
N LEU A 315 -3.42 12.72 9.50
CA LEU A 315 -2.17 13.02 10.22
C LEU A 315 -2.48 13.45 11.66
N GLY A 316 -2.20 12.59 12.65
CA GLY A 316 -2.39 12.89 14.07
C GLY A 316 -3.83 13.28 14.43
N THR A 317 -4.83 12.64 13.81
CA THR A 317 -6.25 12.90 14.13
C THR A 317 -6.62 12.25 15.46
N PRO A 318 -7.23 12.97 16.42
CA PRO A 318 -7.63 12.43 17.72
C PRO A 318 -8.92 11.60 17.62
N ASN A 319 -8.86 10.45 16.95
CA ASN A 319 -10.02 9.60 16.69
C ASN A 319 -10.71 9.08 17.97
N ALA A 320 -10.08 9.11 19.15
CA ALA A 320 -10.72 8.89 20.45
C ALA A 320 -10.50 10.05 21.45
N GLY A 321 -10.32 11.28 20.95
CA GLY A 321 -10.15 12.50 21.74
C GLY A 321 -8.72 12.74 22.24
N SER A 322 -8.51 13.78 23.04
CA SER A 322 -7.22 14.08 23.67
C SER A 322 -7.38 14.48 25.14
N PRO A 323 -6.58 13.92 26.07
CA PRO A 323 -6.56 14.36 27.47
C PRO A 323 -6.28 15.86 27.67
N LEU A 324 -5.60 16.53 26.71
CA LEU A 324 -5.40 17.98 26.77
C LEU A 324 -6.70 18.78 26.55
N ALA A 325 -7.67 18.23 25.81
CA ALA A 325 -9.00 18.82 25.68
C ALA A 325 -9.78 18.69 26.99
N ASP A 326 -9.70 17.53 27.64
CA ASP A 326 -10.32 17.25 28.95
C ASP A 326 -9.80 18.23 30.02
N LEU A 327 -8.45 18.34 30.14
CA LEU A 327 -7.79 19.30 31.02
C LEU A 327 -8.22 20.74 30.72
N ALA A 328 -8.34 21.12 29.44
CA ALA A 328 -8.77 22.47 29.07
C ALA A 328 -10.22 22.77 29.51
N GLN A 329 -11.13 21.78 29.50
CA GLN A 329 -12.46 21.96 30.08
C GLN A 329 -12.41 22.16 31.60
N VAL A 330 -11.61 21.38 32.34
CA VAL A 330 -11.48 21.54 33.80
C VAL A 330 -10.94 22.93 34.18
N ILE A 331 -9.92 23.40 33.46
CA ILE A 331 -9.37 24.76 33.63
C ILE A 331 -10.43 25.82 33.34
N LEU A 332 -11.19 25.68 32.25
CA LEU A 332 -12.26 26.61 31.87
C LEU A 332 -13.33 26.74 32.97
N LEU A 333 -13.78 25.61 33.52
CA LEU A 333 -14.81 25.56 34.56
C LEU A 333 -14.40 26.31 35.83
N LYS A 334 -13.09 26.35 36.14
CA LYS A 334 -12.55 26.87 37.41
C LYS A 334 -12.10 28.32 37.34
N VAL A 335 -11.30 28.69 36.34
CA VAL A 335 -10.74 30.07 36.23
C VAL A 335 -11.45 30.94 35.19
N GLY A 336 -12.52 30.44 34.55
CA GLY A 336 -13.26 31.19 33.51
C GLY A 336 -12.55 31.25 32.16
N GLY A 337 -11.52 30.41 31.96
CA GLY A 337 -10.76 30.29 30.71
C GLY A 337 -9.56 31.24 30.58
N LEU A 338 -8.62 30.84 29.72
CA LEU A 338 -7.38 31.59 29.44
C LEU A 338 -7.51 32.35 28.12
N GLY A 339 -8.19 33.50 28.16
CA GLY A 339 -8.60 34.25 26.96
C GLY A 339 -7.45 34.54 25.98
N GLY A 340 -7.66 34.21 24.70
CA GLY A 340 -6.66 34.42 23.64
C GLY A 340 -5.53 33.38 23.59
N SER A 341 -5.74 32.18 24.13
CA SER A 341 -4.77 31.07 24.12
C SER A 341 -5.44 29.75 23.70
N LEU A 342 -4.67 28.67 23.49
CA LEU A 342 -5.20 27.33 23.16
C LEU A 342 -6.36 26.92 24.07
N ILE A 343 -6.17 27.05 25.39
CA ILE A 343 -7.18 26.69 26.40
C ILE A 343 -8.39 27.63 26.38
N GLY A 344 -8.20 28.90 26.01
CA GLY A 344 -9.30 29.83 25.75
C GLY A 344 -10.07 29.51 24.47
N GLY A 345 -9.42 28.88 23.48
CA GLY A 345 -10.05 28.38 22.28
C GLY A 345 -10.86 27.10 22.52
N LEU A 346 -10.30 26.17 23.29
CA LEU A 346 -10.95 24.88 23.58
C LEU A 346 -12.28 25.00 24.37
N ALA A 347 -12.67 26.21 24.79
CA ALA A 347 -13.96 26.50 25.43
C ALA A 347 -15.19 26.45 24.49
N ALA A 348 -14.97 26.61 23.19
CA ALA A 348 -16.00 26.60 22.14
C ALA A 348 -16.11 25.21 21.47
N PRO A 349 -17.10 24.96 20.58
CA PRO A 349 -17.54 23.61 20.21
C PRO A 349 -16.43 22.61 19.86
N ALA A 350 -15.49 23.00 18.99
CA ALA A 350 -14.35 22.15 18.61
C ALA A 350 -13.60 21.55 19.81
N GLY A 351 -13.36 22.32 20.87
CA GLY A 351 -12.58 21.86 22.02
C GLY A 351 -13.34 21.00 23.02
N VAL A 352 -14.68 21.10 23.03
CA VAL A 352 -15.54 20.14 23.73
C VAL A 352 -15.60 18.84 22.93
N GLN A 353 -15.65 18.94 21.60
CA GLN A 353 -15.74 17.79 20.69
C GLN A 353 -14.41 17.03 20.53
N LEU A 354 -13.29 17.59 21.00
CA LEU A 354 -12.02 16.85 21.15
C LEU A 354 -11.85 16.14 22.52
N THR A 355 -12.81 16.27 23.45
CA THR A 355 -12.72 15.57 24.74
C THR A 355 -12.86 14.06 24.57
N THR A 356 -12.15 13.29 25.39
CA THR A 356 -12.19 11.82 25.35
C THR A 356 -13.60 11.25 25.64
N PRO A 357 -14.42 11.78 26.58
CA PRO A 357 -15.83 11.36 26.72
C PRO A 357 -16.72 11.77 25.53
N TYR A 358 -16.49 12.91 24.85
CA TYR A 358 -17.27 13.24 23.65
C TYR A 358 -16.96 12.29 22.50
N MET A 359 -15.67 12.00 22.26
CA MET A 359 -15.29 11.08 21.19
C MET A 359 -15.74 9.64 21.43
N TRP A 360 -15.94 9.24 22.69
CA TRP A 360 -16.64 7.98 23.01
C TRP A 360 -18.11 7.99 22.54
N LEU A 361 -18.86 9.07 22.79
CA LEU A 361 -20.23 9.23 22.28
C LEU A 361 -20.27 9.29 20.75
N TYR A 362 -19.38 10.07 20.12
CA TYR A 362 -19.26 10.20 18.67
C TYR A 362 -19.04 8.83 18.00
N ASN A 363 -18.02 8.09 18.44
CA ASN A 363 -17.66 6.80 17.85
C ASN A 363 -18.69 5.68 18.15
N ASN A 364 -19.64 5.90 19.06
CA ASN A 364 -20.75 5.00 19.32
C ASN A 364 -22.04 5.38 18.57
N THR A 365 -22.03 6.46 17.78
CA THR A 365 -23.22 7.00 17.09
C THR A 365 -23.02 7.28 15.61
N HIS A 366 -21.77 7.41 15.16
CA HIS A 366 -21.40 7.61 13.76
C HIS A 366 -20.85 6.32 13.18
N ALA A 367 -21.28 5.94 11.97
CA ALA A 367 -20.68 4.85 11.21
C ALA A 367 -19.33 5.26 10.60
N LEU A 368 -18.71 4.34 9.87
CA LEU A 368 -17.63 4.63 8.92
C LEU A 368 -18.11 4.25 7.53
N SER A 369 -17.87 5.09 6.54
CA SER A 369 -18.20 4.83 5.14
C SER A 369 -17.34 3.67 4.61
N PRO A 370 -17.94 2.61 4.01
CA PRO A 370 -17.18 1.48 3.47
C PRO A 370 -16.42 1.85 2.18
N GLU A 371 -16.95 2.82 1.41
CA GLU A 371 -16.44 3.28 0.11
C GLU A 371 -15.13 4.10 0.16
N VAL A 372 -14.60 4.41 1.36
CA VAL A 372 -13.49 5.36 1.54
C VAL A 372 -12.28 4.70 2.18
N ASP A 373 -11.12 4.68 1.51
CA ASP A 373 -9.86 4.23 2.14
C ASP A 373 -9.41 5.23 3.21
N PHE A 374 -9.31 4.78 4.47
CA PHE A 374 -8.80 5.56 5.58
C PHE A 374 -7.37 5.13 5.94
N SER A 375 -6.40 6.03 5.75
CA SER A 375 -4.99 5.80 6.10
C SER A 375 -4.53 6.75 7.21
N VAL A 376 -4.11 6.24 8.37
CA VAL A 376 -3.83 7.04 9.58
C VAL A 376 -2.35 7.03 9.97
N MET A 377 -1.69 8.17 9.89
CA MET A 377 -0.35 8.40 10.44
C MET A 377 -0.42 8.97 11.85
N ALA A 378 0.05 8.20 12.83
CA ALA A 378 0.28 8.63 14.20
C ALA A 378 1.77 8.97 14.44
N GLY A 379 2.03 9.98 15.26
CA GLY A 379 3.39 10.26 15.75
C GLY A 379 3.69 9.50 17.03
N ASP A 380 4.91 8.96 17.14
CA ASP A 380 5.51 8.49 18.39
C ASP A 380 6.81 9.28 18.64
N TYR A 381 6.77 10.23 19.57
CA TYR A 381 7.87 11.16 19.83
C TYR A 381 8.56 10.88 21.17
N ASP A 382 9.83 10.46 21.12
CA ASP A 382 10.68 10.29 22.30
C ASP A 382 11.51 11.55 22.58
N PRO A 383 11.24 12.33 23.65
CA PRO A 383 12.03 13.50 24.01
C PRO A 383 13.40 13.15 24.64
N ALA A 384 13.74 11.86 24.82
CA ALA A 384 15.03 11.46 25.38
C ALA A 384 16.23 11.90 24.52
N GLY A 385 17.37 12.09 25.17
CA GLY A 385 18.61 12.55 24.52
C GLY A 385 18.60 14.02 24.07
N CYS A 386 17.47 14.73 24.18
CA CYS A 386 17.35 16.15 23.85
C CYS A 386 18.31 17.03 24.68
N VAL A 387 19.06 17.91 23.99
CA VAL A 387 20.15 18.72 24.60
C VAL A 387 19.69 20.15 24.96
N LEU A 388 18.50 20.56 24.51
CA LEU A 388 17.92 21.90 24.71
C LEU A 388 16.39 21.82 24.80
N ALA A 389 15.80 22.28 25.91
CA ALA A 389 14.36 22.62 26.02
C ALA A 389 13.40 21.57 25.41
N CYS A 390 13.33 20.39 26.06
CA CYS A 390 12.30 19.38 25.84
C CYS A 390 11.56 19.02 27.15
N LEU A 391 11.65 19.85 28.19
CA LEU A 391 10.93 19.64 29.44
C LEU A 391 9.42 19.83 29.25
N VAL A 392 9.01 20.83 28.46
CA VAL A 392 7.60 21.03 28.10
C VAL A 392 7.08 19.84 27.29
N ASP A 393 7.89 19.22 26.41
CA ASP A 393 7.44 18.03 25.67
C ASP A 393 7.26 16.81 26.60
N ARG A 394 8.21 16.61 27.53
CA ARG A 394 8.10 15.56 28.56
C ARG A 394 6.86 15.74 29.44
N PHE A 395 6.49 16.99 29.73
CA PHE A 395 5.26 17.32 30.42
C PHE A 395 4.01 17.03 29.57
N LEU A 396 3.98 17.44 28.29
CA LEU A 396 2.85 17.18 27.40
C LEU A 396 2.60 15.67 27.19
N LEU A 397 3.65 14.86 27.12
CA LEU A 397 3.57 13.39 27.09
C LEU A 397 3.23 12.78 28.47
N GLN A 398 3.60 13.44 29.58
CA GLN A 398 3.10 13.05 30.90
C GLN A 398 1.58 13.25 31.01
N VAL A 399 0.99 14.22 30.31
CA VAL A 399 -0.46 14.49 30.29
C VAL A 399 -1.20 13.62 29.26
N THR A 400 -0.68 13.47 28.04
CA THR A 400 -1.36 12.74 26.94
C THR A 400 -1.06 11.23 26.90
N GLY A 401 0.08 10.81 27.44
CA GLY A 401 0.66 9.49 27.20
C GLY A 401 1.61 9.47 25.99
N GLN A 402 1.92 8.27 25.49
CA GLN A 402 2.78 8.10 24.32
C GLN A 402 2.07 8.56 23.04
N GLY A 403 2.73 9.39 22.22
CA GLY A 403 2.19 9.92 20.99
C GLY A 403 2.93 11.16 20.46
N ASP A 404 2.21 12.07 19.81
CA ASP A 404 2.77 13.24 19.12
C ASP A 404 2.91 14.51 19.99
N THR A 405 2.77 14.37 21.31
CA THR A 405 2.62 15.42 22.35
C THR A 405 1.26 16.11 22.45
N ILE A 406 0.35 15.97 21.48
CA ILE A 406 -1.03 16.50 21.55
C ILE A 406 -2.07 15.38 21.45
N VAL A 407 -1.84 14.43 20.56
CA VAL A 407 -2.68 13.25 20.31
C VAL A 407 -1.89 11.99 20.63
N PRO A 408 -2.38 11.15 21.56
CA PRO A 408 -1.71 9.90 21.89
C PRO A 408 -1.96 8.82 20.83
N LEU A 409 -1.03 7.87 20.71
CA LEU A 409 -1.03 6.80 19.71
C LEU A 409 -2.33 5.99 19.72
N TRP A 410 -2.83 5.64 20.92
CA TRP A 410 -4.09 4.91 21.10
C TRP A 410 -5.33 5.68 20.63
N SER A 411 -5.27 7.02 20.58
CA SER A 411 -6.37 7.85 20.11
C SER A 411 -6.38 7.97 18.60
N ALA A 412 -5.20 8.05 17.97
CA ALA A 412 -5.08 8.07 16.51
C ALA A 412 -5.53 6.73 15.89
N HIS A 413 -4.98 5.61 16.39
CA HIS A 413 -5.25 4.24 15.89
C HIS A 413 -6.50 3.59 16.51
N ARG A 414 -7.62 4.32 16.59
CA ARG A 414 -8.85 3.84 17.24
C ARG A 414 -9.59 2.74 16.46
N PHE A 415 -9.39 2.63 15.14
CA PHE A 415 -10.31 1.93 14.24
C PHE A 415 -9.71 0.74 13.49
N ALA A 416 -10.59 -0.21 13.16
CA ALA A 416 -10.29 -1.47 12.49
C ALA A 416 -10.03 -1.32 10.98
N SER A 417 -10.91 -0.58 10.31
CA SER A 417 -10.91 -0.35 8.86
C SER A 417 -9.94 0.75 8.39
N MET A 418 -9.09 1.24 9.29
CA MET A 418 -8.11 2.28 8.96
C MET A 418 -6.70 1.70 8.93
N LEU A 419 -5.96 1.88 7.83
CA LEU A 419 -4.57 1.43 7.68
C LEU A 419 -3.66 2.23 8.65
N PRO A 420 -3.07 1.60 9.69
CA PRO A 420 -2.43 2.32 10.78
C PRO A 420 -0.90 2.40 10.58
N TYR A 421 -0.39 3.62 10.47
CA TYR A 421 1.04 3.92 10.37
C TYR A 421 1.52 4.65 11.64
N THR A 422 2.73 4.32 12.10
CA THR A 422 3.42 5.06 13.19
C THR A 422 4.74 5.62 12.68
N HIS A 423 4.97 6.92 12.87
CA HIS A 423 6.27 7.54 12.64
C HIS A 423 6.98 7.81 13.96
N ASN A 424 8.09 7.12 14.18
CA ASN A 424 8.91 7.27 15.38
C ASN A 424 9.96 8.38 15.16
N SER A 425 10.06 9.35 16.07
CA SER A 425 11.14 10.36 16.03
C SER A 425 11.67 10.70 17.42
N SER A 426 12.86 11.29 17.49
CA SER A 426 13.52 11.64 18.76
C SER A 426 13.64 13.17 18.97
N GLY A 427 13.95 13.57 20.19
CA GLY A 427 14.01 14.97 20.65
C GLY A 427 14.93 15.93 19.88
N THR A 428 15.75 15.44 18.95
CA THR A 428 16.57 16.26 18.05
C THR A 428 15.96 16.51 16.67
N THR A 429 14.95 15.75 16.23
CA THR A 429 14.32 15.93 14.91
C THR A 429 12.86 16.39 15.01
N LYS A 430 12.10 15.88 15.99
CA LYS A 430 10.71 16.26 16.28
C LYS A 430 9.68 16.02 15.16
N ASP A 431 10.04 15.24 14.14
CA ASP A 431 9.16 14.91 12.99
C ASP A 431 7.84 14.26 13.41
N ALA A 432 7.86 13.48 14.50
CA ALA A 432 6.70 12.81 15.09
C ALA A 432 5.91 13.67 16.10
N THR A 433 6.23 14.95 16.27
CA THR A 433 5.38 15.86 17.08
C THR A 433 4.19 16.34 16.27
N HIS A 434 3.09 16.76 16.91
CA HIS A 434 1.83 17.12 16.25
C HIS A 434 1.99 18.14 15.10
N SER A 435 2.84 19.15 15.31
CA SER A 435 3.19 20.16 14.28
C SER A 435 4.47 19.81 13.50
N GLY A 436 5.09 18.66 13.77
CA GLY A 436 6.09 18.01 12.92
C GLY A 436 5.46 17.13 11.84
N LEU A 437 4.32 16.47 12.11
CA LEU A 437 3.71 15.47 11.22
C LEU A 437 3.53 15.99 9.79
N HIS A 438 2.90 17.16 9.64
CA HIS A 438 2.63 17.79 8.35
C HIS A 438 3.87 18.50 7.73
N LYS A 439 5.01 18.54 8.45
CA LYS A 439 6.29 19.14 8.01
C LYS A 439 7.38 18.11 7.73
N SER A 440 7.18 16.85 8.08
CA SER A 440 8.15 15.78 7.91
C SER A 440 8.15 15.26 6.46
N THR A 441 9.31 15.38 5.80
CA THR A 441 9.51 14.76 4.48
C THR A 441 9.42 13.23 4.55
N ALA A 442 9.78 12.64 5.70
CA ALA A 442 9.71 11.19 5.89
C ALA A 442 8.25 10.69 6.03
N ILE A 443 7.37 11.46 6.67
CA ILE A 443 5.93 11.14 6.74
C ILE A 443 5.29 11.32 5.38
N LEU A 444 5.60 12.39 4.65
CA LEU A 444 5.19 12.54 3.26
C LEU A 444 5.64 11.31 2.45
N GLN A 445 6.90 10.86 2.55
CA GLN A 445 7.39 9.69 1.80
C GLN A 445 6.65 8.38 2.10
N VAL A 446 6.05 8.23 3.29
CA VAL A 446 5.24 7.04 3.64
C VAL A 446 3.79 7.17 3.15
N MET A 447 3.19 8.35 3.24
CA MET A 447 1.75 8.56 3.00
C MET A 447 1.43 9.12 1.60
N ARG A 448 2.41 9.66 0.88
CA ARG A 448 2.26 10.17 -0.49
C ARG A 448 1.85 9.06 -1.48
N PRO A 449 2.38 7.81 -1.42
CA PRO A 449 1.88 6.70 -2.22
C PRO A 449 0.37 6.51 -2.14
N THR A 450 -0.25 6.70 -0.97
CA THR A 450 -1.71 6.59 -0.79
C THR A 450 -2.48 7.58 -1.66
N VAL A 451 -2.00 8.80 -1.86
CA VAL A 451 -2.65 9.82 -2.72
C VAL A 451 -2.09 9.91 -4.15
N GLU A 452 -1.08 9.09 -4.46
CA GLU A 452 -0.52 8.94 -5.81
C GLU A 452 -1.18 7.81 -6.61
N GLN A 453 -1.98 6.94 -5.98
CA GLN A 453 -2.68 5.87 -6.70
C GLN A 453 -3.80 6.45 -7.61
N PRO A 454 -4.20 5.68 -8.64
CA PRO A 454 -5.48 5.87 -9.33
C PRO A 454 -6.67 5.74 -8.38
N GLY A 455 -7.86 6.14 -8.85
CA GLY A 455 -9.12 5.82 -8.19
C GLY A 455 -9.37 4.32 -8.12
N LEU A 456 -10.22 3.87 -7.19
CA LEU A 456 -10.47 2.44 -6.94
C LEU A 456 -11.20 1.73 -8.09
N ASP A 457 -11.77 2.49 -9.03
CA ASP A 457 -12.62 2.01 -10.14
C ASP A 457 -11.83 1.42 -11.34
N ASP A 458 -10.49 1.32 -11.24
CA ASP A 458 -9.63 0.69 -12.26
C ASP A 458 -9.84 -0.85 -12.29
N ALA A 459 -10.94 -1.25 -12.95
CA ALA A 459 -11.41 -2.63 -13.12
C ALA A 459 -10.34 -3.53 -13.77
N GLY A 460 -9.50 -4.14 -12.92
CA GLY A 460 -8.34 -4.93 -13.31
C GLY A 460 -7.35 -5.13 -12.15
N VAL A 461 -7.30 -4.21 -11.18
CA VAL A 461 -6.56 -4.42 -9.93
C VAL A 461 -7.52 -4.97 -8.87
N VAL A 462 -7.42 -6.27 -8.58
CA VAL A 462 -7.89 -6.79 -7.29
C VAL A 462 -7.00 -6.18 -6.21
N ALA A 463 -7.40 -5.02 -5.69
CA ALA A 463 -6.89 -4.54 -4.42
C ALA A 463 -7.18 -5.66 -3.42
N SER A 464 -6.13 -6.23 -2.81
CA SER A 464 -6.30 -7.24 -1.78
C SER A 464 -6.89 -6.54 -0.56
N THR A 465 -8.22 -6.43 -0.51
CA THR A 465 -8.97 -5.95 0.65
C THR A 465 -8.42 -6.69 1.86
N PRO A 466 -7.79 -5.99 2.82
CA PRO A 466 -7.34 -6.62 4.04
C PRO A 466 -8.61 -7.15 4.69
N SER A 467 -8.78 -8.49 4.73
CA SER A 467 -9.97 -9.09 5.30
C SER A 467 -10.20 -8.46 6.67
N ALA A 468 -11.43 -8.04 6.95
CA ALA A 468 -11.79 -7.27 8.14
C ALA A 468 -11.66 -8.14 9.40
N SER A 469 -10.41 -8.47 9.76
CA SER A 469 -10.09 -9.41 10.82
C SER A 469 -10.51 -8.74 12.11
N SER A 470 -11.63 -9.22 12.67
CA SER A 470 -12.38 -8.62 13.77
C SER A 470 -11.47 -7.95 14.79
N ALA A 471 -11.21 -6.65 14.60
CA ALA A 471 -10.45 -5.90 15.58
C ALA A 471 -11.35 -5.83 16.82
N PRO A 472 -10.80 -5.99 18.03
CA PRO A 472 -11.60 -5.76 19.21
C PRO A 472 -12.11 -4.32 19.13
N ALA A 473 -13.43 -4.15 19.11
CA ALA A 473 -14.02 -2.91 19.57
C ALA A 473 -13.42 -2.65 20.94
N ALA A 474 -12.54 -1.65 21.04
CA ALA A 474 -11.77 -1.44 22.24
C ALA A 474 -12.70 -0.79 23.29
N GLU A 475 -13.46 -1.64 23.97
CA GLU A 475 -14.19 -1.39 25.22
C GLU A 475 -13.22 -1.17 26.38
N GLY A 476 -12.19 -0.34 26.14
CA GLY A 476 -11.37 0.24 27.18
C GLY A 476 -12.13 1.42 27.80
N PRO A 477 -12.04 1.63 29.13
CA PRO A 477 -12.55 2.84 29.74
C PRO A 477 -11.89 4.07 29.11
N VAL A 478 -12.64 5.17 29.07
CA VAL A 478 -12.16 6.50 28.64
C VAL A 478 -10.83 6.80 29.33
N ALA A 479 -9.80 7.17 28.55
CA ALA A 479 -8.44 7.33 29.05
C ALA A 479 -8.38 8.48 30.07
N GLN A 480 -8.31 8.13 31.35
CA GLN A 480 -8.38 9.11 32.43
C GLN A 480 -7.15 10.02 32.44
N LEU A 481 -7.38 11.28 32.82
CA LEU A 481 -6.31 12.23 33.09
C LEU A 481 -5.33 11.66 34.15
N PRO A 482 -4.01 11.80 33.94
CA PRO A 482 -3.00 11.52 34.95
C PRO A 482 -3.27 12.29 36.25
N GLN A 483 -2.88 11.73 37.39
CA GLN A 483 -3.23 12.31 38.69
C GLN A 483 -2.52 13.65 38.92
N HIS A 484 -3.30 14.71 39.17
CA HIS A 484 -2.85 16.10 39.24
C HIS A 484 -3.72 16.93 40.19
N THR A 485 -3.18 17.98 40.78
CA THR A 485 -3.90 18.86 41.72
C THR A 485 -5.00 19.68 41.04
N ALA A 486 -5.99 20.14 41.81
CA ALA A 486 -6.96 21.11 41.32
C ALA A 486 -6.32 22.38 40.72
N THR A 487 -6.90 22.86 39.63
CA THR A 487 -6.56 24.12 38.96
C THR A 487 -6.77 25.30 39.90
N VAL A 488 -5.72 26.07 40.18
CA VAL A 488 -5.83 27.35 40.91
C VAL A 488 -5.15 28.49 40.15
N GLY A 489 -5.68 29.72 40.24
CA GLY A 489 -5.03 30.89 39.66
C GLY A 489 -5.90 32.13 39.44
N GLY A 490 -5.32 33.13 38.77
CA GLY A 490 -5.90 34.47 38.54
C GLY A 490 -5.17 35.61 39.27
N LEU A 491 -4.98 36.75 38.59
CA LEU A 491 -4.33 37.96 39.12
C LEU A 491 -5.15 39.21 38.81
N ALA A 492 -5.57 39.92 39.86
CA ALA A 492 -6.11 41.27 39.72
C ALA A 492 -5.02 42.26 39.28
N SER A 493 -5.41 43.25 38.47
CA SER A 493 -4.53 44.25 37.85
C SER A 493 -3.36 44.75 38.73
N GLY A 494 -2.14 44.36 38.36
CA GLY A 494 -0.88 44.78 39.01
C GLY A 494 -0.58 44.16 40.39
N GLY A 495 -1.20 43.02 40.73
CA GLY A 495 -0.97 42.29 41.98
C GLY A 495 0.18 41.27 41.97
N SER A 496 0.26 40.52 43.06
CA SER A 496 0.88 39.19 43.17
C SER A 496 -0.12 38.26 43.88
N GLY A 497 -0.01 36.95 43.67
CA GLY A 497 -0.88 35.94 44.27
C GLY A 497 -0.06 34.73 44.72
N ASP A 498 -0.26 34.33 45.96
CA ASP A 498 0.43 33.20 46.60
C ASP A 498 -0.60 32.07 46.71
N HIS A 499 -0.37 30.93 46.04
CA HIS A 499 -1.29 29.79 46.00
C HIS A 499 -0.70 28.57 46.68
N GLU A 500 -1.52 27.84 47.44
CA GLU A 500 -1.11 26.59 48.07
C GLU A 500 -1.40 25.41 47.13
N VAL A 501 -0.38 24.60 46.84
CA VAL A 501 -0.46 23.46 45.92
C VAL A 501 0.13 22.24 46.64
N PRO A 502 -0.68 21.23 47.00
CA PRO A 502 -0.19 20.06 47.70
C PRO A 502 0.59 19.12 46.77
N ILE A 503 1.70 18.58 47.25
CA ILE A 503 2.45 17.51 46.58
C ILE A 503 2.55 16.34 47.56
N ASP A 504 1.77 15.29 47.32
CA ASP A 504 1.60 14.14 48.21
C ASP A 504 2.65 13.03 48.03
N ALA A 505 3.32 12.97 46.88
CA ALA A 505 4.35 11.98 46.57
C ALA A 505 5.75 12.58 46.45
N SER A 506 6.78 11.85 46.93
CA SER A 506 8.19 12.23 46.76
C SER A 506 8.80 11.78 45.42
N SER A 507 7.96 11.29 44.49
CA SER A 507 8.32 11.00 43.10
C SER A 507 8.79 12.26 42.37
N PRO A 508 9.40 12.16 41.17
CA PRO A 508 9.48 13.31 40.28
C PRO A 508 8.08 13.91 40.08
N THR A 509 7.99 15.25 40.12
CA THR A 509 6.72 15.98 40.01
C THR A 509 6.92 17.19 39.11
N PHE A 510 6.08 17.32 38.08
CA PHE A 510 6.02 18.54 37.28
C PHE A 510 5.12 19.57 37.98
N VAL A 511 5.52 20.84 37.98
CA VAL A 511 4.64 21.95 38.39
C VAL A 511 4.48 22.87 37.19
N SER A 512 3.27 22.94 36.65
CA SER A 512 2.94 23.68 35.43
C SER A 512 2.14 24.93 35.74
N VAL A 513 2.49 26.05 35.10
CA VAL A 513 1.69 27.29 35.09
C VAL A 513 1.37 27.69 33.65
N LEU A 514 0.08 27.75 33.34
CA LEU A 514 -0.46 27.97 32.00
C LEU A 514 -1.12 29.35 31.93
N TYR A 515 -0.77 30.16 30.93
CA TYR A 515 -1.21 31.55 30.83
C TYR A 515 -1.21 32.06 29.38
N THR A 516 -1.92 33.17 29.12
CA THR A 516 -2.00 33.76 27.77
C THR A 516 -0.65 34.32 27.31
N ALA A 517 -0.25 33.99 26.08
CA ALA A 517 0.96 34.48 25.44
C ALA A 517 1.08 36.02 25.47
N GLY A 518 2.33 36.51 25.45
CA GLY A 518 2.64 37.94 25.52
C GLY A 518 2.46 38.60 26.91
N THR A 519 1.88 37.92 27.90
CA THR A 519 1.70 38.46 29.25
C THR A 519 2.81 37.97 30.18
N PRO A 520 3.78 38.82 30.60
CA PRO A 520 4.92 38.37 31.39
C PRO A 520 4.53 38.12 32.85
N LEU A 521 4.49 36.85 33.24
CA LEU A 521 4.40 36.40 34.63
C LEU A 521 5.78 36.00 35.16
N THR A 522 5.97 36.10 36.47
CA THR A 522 7.08 35.51 37.23
C THR A 522 6.50 34.46 38.17
N VAL A 523 6.98 33.22 38.08
CA VAL A 523 6.56 32.10 38.93
C VAL A 523 7.74 31.64 39.76
N GLU A 524 7.62 31.71 41.08
CA GLU A 524 8.59 31.13 42.04
C GLU A 524 7.87 30.16 42.99
N LEU A 525 8.60 29.17 43.50
CA LEU A 525 8.06 28.11 44.34
C LEU A 525 8.69 28.16 45.75
N LEU A 526 7.95 27.75 46.78
CA LEU A 526 8.45 27.53 48.13
C LEU A 526 8.05 26.14 48.61
N SER A 527 9.00 25.42 49.21
CA SER A 527 8.76 24.12 49.81
C SER A 527 7.99 24.20 51.14
N PRO A 528 7.39 23.11 51.61
CA PRO A 528 6.82 22.99 52.96
C PRO A 528 7.79 23.40 54.08
N SER A 529 9.11 23.19 53.92
CA SER A 529 10.13 23.67 54.88
C SER A 529 10.47 25.17 54.77
N GLY A 530 9.99 25.85 53.73
CA GLY A 530 10.19 27.28 53.48
C GLY A 530 11.41 27.62 52.61
N ASP A 531 12.05 26.64 51.98
CA ASP A 531 13.15 26.87 51.04
C ASP A 531 12.60 27.30 49.67
N ARG A 532 13.17 28.39 49.11
CA ARG A 532 12.71 28.98 47.85
C ARG A 532 13.36 28.32 46.63
N VAL A 533 12.53 27.84 45.72
CA VAL A 533 12.89 27.21 44.46
C VAL A 533 12.62 28.17 43.29
N THR A 534 13.61 28.32 42.42
CA THR A 534 13.63 29.22 41.26
C THR A 534 14.19 28.46 40.05
N PRO A 535 14.15 29.01 38.82
CA PRO A 535 14.78 28.38 37.64
C PRO A 535 16.31 28.24 37.73
N SER A 536 16.94 28.75 38.79
CA SER A 536 18.38 28.64 39.07
C SER A 536 18.73 27.65 40.20
N THR A 537 17.74 26.98 40.78
CA THR A 537 17.93 26.06 41.91
C THR A 537 18.63 24.76 41.44
N PRO A 538 19.72 24.32 42.09
CA PRO A 538 20.45 23.13 41.66
C PRO A 538 19.59 21.86 41.67
N GLY A 539 19.53 21.17 40.53
CA GLY A 539 18.78 19.91 40.37
C GLY A 539 17.32 20.08 39.91
N VAL A 540 16.82 21.30 39.79
CA VAL A 540 15.50 21.59 39.23
C VAL A 540 15.65 21.90 37.73
N GLU A 541 14.84 21.26 36.89
CA GLU A 541 14.69 21.66 35.47
C GLU A 541 13.57 22.71 35.37
N PHE A 542 13.72 23.69 34.46
CA PHE A 542 12.69 24.68 34.16
C PHE A 542 12.70 25.05 32.67
N GLU A 543 11.50 25.18 32.08
CA GLU A 543 11.28 25.65 30.71
C GLU A 543 10.01 26.52 30.68
N ASP A 544 10.07 27.65 29.96
CA ASP A 544 8.94 28.56 29.72
C ASP A 544 8.80 28.74 28.21
N ARG A 545 7.80 28.08 27.62
CA ARG A 545 7.62 27.99 26.17
C ARG A 545 6.20 28.34 25.76
N GLU A 546 6.08 28.89 24.56
CA GLU A 546 4.80 29.07 23.87
C GLU A 546 4.48 27.82 23.04
N VAL A 547 3.26 27.30 23.18
CA VAL A 547 2.72 26.15 22.46
C VAL A 547 1.31 26.54 22.00
N GLU A 548 1.13 26.68 20.68
CA GLU A 548 -0.15 27.00 20.04
C GLU A 548 -0.93 28.18 20.70
N GLY A 549 -0.19 29.25 21.05
CA GLY A 549 -0.74 30.47 21.66
C GLY A 549 -0.96 30.43 23.18
N THR A 550 -0.84 29.27 23.83
CA THR A 550 -0.69 29.18 25.29
C THR A 550 0.78 29.26 25.67
N ARG A 551 1.10 30.00 26.73
CA ARG A 551 2.42 29.99 27.35
C ARG A 551 2.40 29.09 28.58
N LEU A 552 3.40 28.22 28.64
CA LEU A 552 3.46 27.07 29.55
C LEU A 552 4.83 27.08 30.22
N ALA A 553 4.84 27.49 31.49
CA ALA A 553 6.01 27.48 32.35
C ALA A 553 5.99 26.22 33.22
N VAL A 554 6.98 25.35 33.05
CA VAL A 554 7.06 24.04 33.71
C VAL A 554 8.33 23.96 34.54
N TYR A 555 8.18 23.61 35.81
CA TYR A 555 9.24 23.10 36.66
C TYR A 555 9.18 21.57 36.70
N LEU A 556 10.32 20.89 36.80
CA LEU A 556 10.40 19.50 37.25
C LEU A 556 11.22 19.43 38.54
N LEU A 557 10.55 18.98 39.60
CA LEU A 557 11.12 18.70 40.91
C LEU A 557 11.45 17.20 40.94
N PRO A 558 12.73 16.77 40.93
CA PRO A 558 13.07 15.34 40.78
C PRO A 558 12.83 14.50 42.04
N SER A 559 12.69 15.16 43.20
CA SER A 559 12.30 14.57 44.49
C SER A 559 11.87 15.73 45.39
N PRO A 560 10.60 16.15 45.34
CA PRO A 560 10.07 17.23 46.17
C PRO A 560 9.95 16.80 47.64
N GLU A 561 9.92 17.78 48.54
CA GLU A 561 9.35 17.60 49.87
C GLU A 561 7.85 17.32 49.74
N VAL A 562 7.35 16.32 50.47
CA VAL A 562 5.92 16.01 50.57
C VAL A 562 5.24 17.04 51.47
N GLY A 563 4.10 17.57 51.03
CA GLY A 563 3.28 18.55 51.76
C GLY A 563 2.79 19.71 50.88
N ALA A 564 2.30 20.76 51.54
CA ALA A 564 1.82 21.99 50.89
C ALA A 564 2.99 22.87 50.40
N TRP A 565 3.12 23.02 49.07
CA TRP A 565 4.02 23.99 48.45
C TRP A 565 3.29 25.33 48.24
N THR A 566 4.04 26.44 48.23
CA THR A 566 3.50 27.75 47.84
C THR A 566 4.01 28.14 46.45
N VAL A 567 3.10 28.48 45.54
CA VAL A 567 3.40 29.02 44.20
C VAL A 567 3.14 30.52 44.23
N GLU A 568 4.20 31.32 44.23
CA GLU A 568 4.13 32.78 44.14
C GLU A 568 4.09 33.19 42.66
N VAL A 569 2.98 33.77 42.22
CA VAL A 569 2.80 34.31 40.87
C VAL A 569 2.73 35.84 40.93
N GLY A 570 3.59 36.49 40.16
CA GLY A 570 3.67 37.96 40.06
C GLY A 570 3.77 38.45 38.62
N GLY A 571 3.63 39.77 38.43
CA GLY A 571 3.66 40.40 37.11
C GLY A 571 2.27 40.48 36.48
N GLY A 572 2.20 40.37 35.16
CA GLY A 572 0.95 40.47 34.41
C GLY A 572 0.46 41.89 34.12
N GLY A 573 -0.65 41.96 33.37
CA GLY A 573 -1.30 43.20 32.96
C GLY A 573 -2.45 43.60 33.89
N ALA A 574 -3.51 44.14 33.30
CA ALA A 574 -4.81 44.13 33.97
C ALA A 574 -5.41 42.72 33.86
N ASP A 575 -5.89 42.20 34.99
CA ASP A 575 -6.78 41.03 35.11
C ASP A 575 -6.32 39.81 34.29
N THR A 576 -5.18 39.25 34.69
CA THR A 576 -4.52 38.12 34.01
C THR A 576 -4.96 36.78 34.60
N ALA A 577 -5.59 35.94 33.80
CA ALA A 577 -5.90 34.55 34.16
C ALA A 577 -4.69 33.62 33.95
N TYR A 578 -4.58 32.60 34.79
CA TYR A 578 -3.62 31.50 34.67
C TYR A 578 -4.14 30.29 35.43
N ALA A 579 -3.61 29.11 35.12
CA ALA A 579 -3.86 27.85 35.80
C ALA A 579 -2.54 27.30 36.37
N ILE A 580 -2.55 26.85 37.62
CA ILE A 580 -1.42 26.18 38.30
C ILE A 580 -1.84 24.74 38.60
N HIS A 581 -0.92 23.80 38.38
CA HIS A 581 -1.07 22.39 38.72
C HIS A 581 0.26 21.78 39.19
N ALA A 582 0.20 20.78 40.06
CA ALA A 582 1.27 19.81 40.26
C ALA A 582 0.85 18.41 39.78
N TRP A 583 1.77 17.72 39.12
CA TRP A 583 1.59 16.42 38.45
C TRP A 583 2.66 15.43 38.96
N PRO A 584 2.39 14.66 40.03
CA PRO A 584 3.29 13.62 40.49
C PRO A 584 3.35 12.46 39.50
N VAL A 585 4.55 12.02 39.13
CA VAL A 585 4.75 10.94 38.14
C VAL A 585 4.38 9.56 38.70
N ASP A 586 4.54 9.36 40.01
CA ASP A 586 4.22 8.10 40.71
C ASP A 586 3.58 8.43 42.07
N SER A 587 2.26 8.59 42.05
CA SER A 587 1.41 8.91 43.19
C SER A 587 0.47 7.74 43.47
N SER A 588 0.36 7.34 44.74
CA SER A 588 -0.66 6.38 45.18
C SER A 588 -2.04 7.02 45.33
N VAL A 589 -2.16 8.33 45.59
CA VAL A 589 -3.45 9.01 45.71
C VAL A 589 -4.09 9.22 44.33
N SER A 590 -5.22 8.58 44.07
CA SER A 590 -5.96 8.69 42.81
C SER A 590 -7.43 9.04 43.01
N LEU A 591 -7.91 10.00 42.22
CA LEU A 591 -9.32 10.29 41.97
C LEU A 591 -9.72 9.68 40.63
N THR A 592 -10.84 8.96 40.60
CA THR A 592 -11.45 8.43 39.37
C THR A 592 -12.95 8.74 39.36
N VAL A 593 -13.49 9.13 38.21
CA VAL A 593 -14.91 9.47 38.06
C VAL A 593 -15.66 8.32 37.40
N ASP A 594 -16.85 8.03 37.92
CA ASP A 594 -17.81 7.08 37.36
C ASP A 594 -19.17 7.77 37.18
N LEU A 595 -19.84 7.44 36.07
CA LEU A 595 -21.17 7.92 35.69
C LEU A 595 -21.93 6.71 35.13
N PRO A 596 -22.70 5.98 35.96
CA PRO A 596 -23.39 4.76 35.52
C PRO A 596 -24.39 4.98 34.38
N GLU A 597 -25.02 6.15 34.33
CA GLU A 597 -25.94 6.59 33.27
C GLU A 597 -25.54 8.03 32.87
N PRO A 598 -24.55 8.22 31.97
CA PRO A 598 -24.08 9.55 31.58
C PRO A 598 -25.05 10.25 30.60
N SER A 599 -25.96 9.49 29.98
CA SER A 599 -26.96 9.98 29.03
C SER A 599 -28.36 9.64 29.54
N VAL A 600 -29.20 10.66 29.69
CA VAL A 600 -30.54 10.56 30.31
C VAL A 600 -31.54 11.51 29.64
N ALA A 601 -32.83 11.36 29.93
CA ALA A 601 -33.84 12.37 29.57
C ALA A 601 -33.73 13.66 30.43
N SER A 602 -34.15 14.78 29.86
CA SER A 602 -34.23 16.07 30.56
C SER A 602 -35.17 16.03 31.77
N GLY A 603 -34.71 16.60 32.88
CA GLY A 603 -35.38 16.57 34.19
C GLY A 603 -35.07 15.34 35.04
N ALA A 604 -34.27 14.40 34.54
CA ALA A 604 -33.76 13.28 35.32
C ALA A 604 -32.73 13.71 36.38
N ALA A 605 -32.30 12.72 37.18
CA ALA A 605 -31.36 12.88 38.28
C ALA A 605 -30.19 11.90 38.09
N VAL A 606 -29.05 12.41 37.63
CA VAL A 606 -27.84 11.62 37.34
C VAL A 606 -27.02 11.47 38.62
N PRO A 607 -26.67 10.24 39.04
CA PRO A 607 -25.69 10.02 40.08
C PRO A 607 -24.29 10.37 39.56
N VAL A 608 -23.54 11.15 40.33
CA VAL A 608 -22.14 11.49 40.05
C VAL A 608 -21.28 10.81 41.09
N HIS A 609 -20.42 9.88 40.66
CA HIS A 609 -19.53 9.14 41.54
C HIS A 609 -18.07 9.58 41.36
N ALA A 610 -17.38 9.74 42.49
CA ALA A 610 -15.97 10.10 42.57
C ALA A 610 -15.27 9.15 43.55
N THR A 611 -14.60 8.13 43.04
CA THR A 611 -13.83 7.18 43.86
C THR A 611 -12.47 7.77 44.18
N LEU A 612 -12.12 7.82 45.46
CA LEU A 612 -10.92 8.46 45.98
C LEU A 612 -10.14 7.50 46.90
N VAL A 613 -8.94 7.10 46.47
CA VAL A 613 -8.13 6.09 47.16
C VAL A 613 -6.65 6.47 47.25
N ASP A 614 -5.98 5.96 48.27
CA ASP A 614 -4.53 5.90 48.42
C ASP A 614 -4.05 4.45 48.13
N GLY A 615 -3.67 4.22 46.88
CA GLY A 615 -3.25 2.95 46.29
C GLY A 615 -4.40 1.94 46.14
N VAL A 616 -4.85 1.40 47.27
CA VAL A 616 -6.03 0.52 47.40
C VAL A 616 -6.84 0.81 48.67
N THR A 617 -6.52 1.90 49.37
CA THR A 617 -7.12 2.29 50.65
C THR A 617 -8.11 3.42 50.41
N PRO A 618 -9.39 3.28 50.77
CA PRO A 618 -10.34 4.41 50.76
C PRO A 618 -9.81 5.63 51.50
N LEU A 619 -9.88 6.80 50.88
CA LEU A 619 -9.64 8.08 51.55
C LEU A 619 -10.97 8.67 52.00
N THR A 620 -11.15 8.83 53.31
CA THR A 620 -12.42 9.28 53.90
C THR A 620 -12.27 10.64 54.59
N GLY A 621 -13.28 11.49 54.51
CA GLY A 621 -13.30 12.80 55.16
C GLY A 621 -12.62 13.94 54.38
N ALA A 622 -12.18 13.69 53.14
CA ALA A 622 -11.85 14.73 52.16
C ALA A 622 -13.08 15.57 51.78
N GLU A 623 -12.86 16.82 51.37
CA GLU A 623 -13.87 17.68 50.75
C GLU A 623 -13.90 17.39 49.23
N VAL A 624 -15.07 17.00 48.71
CA VAL A 624 -15.25 16.61 47.30
C VAL A 624 -16.48 17.32 46.72
N SER A 625 -16.34 17.89 45.51
CA SER A 625 -17.41 18.59 44.80
C SER A 625 -17.32 18.43 43.28
N ALA A 626 -18.43 18.69 42.60
CA ALA A 626 -18.51 18.77 41.14
C ALA A 626 -18.95 20.16 40.71
N HIS A 627 -18.11 20.86 39.96
CA HIS A 627 -18.43 22.09 39.26
C HIS A 627 -19.00 21.75 37.89
N VAL A 628 -20.30 22.00 37.71
CA VAL A 628 -21.04 21.62 36.49
C VAL A 628 -21.47 22.88 35.73
N LEU A 629 -21.05 22.98 34.46
CA LEU A 629 -21.54 23.98 33.51
C LEU A 629 -22.63 23.36 32.64
N ARG A 630 -23.83 23.97 32.70
CA ARG A 630 -25.05 23.51 32.03
C ARG A 630 -25.12 23.92 30.55
N PRO A 631 -26.09 23.39 29.78
CA PRO A 631 -26.38 23.82 28.41
C PRO A 631 -26.76 25.31 28.24
N ASP A 632 -27.21 25.97 29.31
CA ASP A 632 -27.59 27.40 29.31
C ASP A 632 -26.46 28.34 29.78
N ASP A 633 -25.21 27.85 29.75
CA ASP A 633 -24.01 28.48 30.32
C ASP A 633 -24.11 28.86 31.81
N SER A 634 -25.12 28.39 32.54
CA SER A 634 -25.19 28.55 33.99
C SER A 634 -24.35 27.47 34.70
N SER A 635 -23.61 27.87 35.74
CA SER A 635 -22.89 26.92 36.58
C SER A 635 -23.70 26.49 37.81
N VAL A 636 -23.42 25.30 38.30
CA VAL A 636 -23.90 24.78 39.59
C VAL A 636 -22.82 23.94 40.25
N GLU A 637 -22.80 23.96 41.57
CA GLU A 637 -21.89 23.18 42.40
C GLU A 637 -22.69 22.06 43.08
N VAL A 638 -22.21 20.81 42.97
CA VAL A 638 -22.80 19.63 43.61
C VAL A 638 -21.77 19.09 44.60
N SER A 639 -22.07 19.13 45.90
CA SER A 639 -21.22 18.46 46.90
C SER A 639 -21.38 16.95 46.76
N LEU A 640 -20.26 16.24 46.73
CA LEU A 640 -20.22 14.78 46.75
C LEU A 640 -19.87 14.32 48.17
N VAL A 641 -20.48 13.24 48.66
CA VAL A 641 -20.28 12.71 50.02
C VAL A 641 -20.13 11.19 50.04
N ASP A 642 -19.25 10.72 50.91
CA ASP A 642 -19.12 9.33 51.36
C ASP A 642 -19.80 9.26 52.75
N ASP A 643 -21.07 8.85 52.78
CA ASP A 643 -21.91 8.80 54.00
C ASP A 643 -22.91 7.62 54.09
N GLY A 644 -22.93 6.75 53.08
CA GLY A 644 -23.81 5.59 52.94
C GLY A 644 -25.25 5.95 52.60
N THR A 645 -25.48 7.10 51.95
CA THR A 645 -26.80 7.55 51.53
C THR A 645 -26.81 8.19 50.14
N GLY A 646 -28.00 8.22 49.52
CA GLY A 646 -28.18 8.79 48.19
C GLY A 646 -27.88 7.77 47.10
N ALA A 647 -26.79 7.98 46.36
CA ALA A 647 -26.29 7.05 45.34
C ALA A 647 -25.11 6.20 45.86
N ASP A 648 -24.44 6.63 46.92
CA ASP A 648 -23.54 5.84 47.76
C ASP A 648 -24.34 4.85 48.63
N GLU A 649 -23.98 3.57 48.59
CA GLU A 649 -24.58 2.50 49.39
C GLU A 649 -23.75 2.08 50.64
N THR A 650 -22.47 2.49 50.76
CA THR A 650 -21.50 1.97 51.76
C THR A 650 -20.55 3.04 52.34
N ALA A 651 -21.03 3.74 53.37
CA ALA A 651 -20.24 4.72 54.13
C ALA A 651 -18.84 4.23 54.55
N GLY A 652 -17.82 4.99 54.17
CA GLY A 652 -16.40 4.80 54.45
C GLY A 652 -15.67 3.92 53.43
N ASP A 653 -16.20 3.75 52.22
CA ASP A 653 -15.55 3.00 51.13
C ASP A 653 -14.80 3.87 50.10
N GLY A 654 -14.88 5.20 50.23
CA GLY A 654 -14.17 6.16 49.38
C GLY A 654 -14.88 6.49 48.07
N VAL A 655 -16.11 6.00 47.85
CA VAL A 655 -16.97 6.42 46.72
C VAL A 655 -17.82 7.63 47.14
N TYR A 656 -17.34 8.82 46.80
CA TYR A 656 -18.08 10.05 47.05
C TYR A 656 -19.20 10.20 46.01
N SER A 657 -20.45 10.30 46.46
CA SER A 657 -21.62 10.41 45.57
C SER A 657 -22.36 11.73 45.70
N GLY A 658 -22.97 12.18 44.61
CA GLY A 658 -23.90 13.30 44.57
C GLY A 658 -24.92 13.15 43.45
N THR A 659 -25.81 14.13 43.30
CA THR A 659 -26.90 14.07 42.31
C THR A 659 -27.00 15.36 41.49
N LEU A 660 -26.80 15.25 40.18
CA LEU A 660 -27.00 16.32 39.22
C LEU A 660 -28.42 16.23 38.63
N THR A 661 -29.16 17.34 38.60
CA THR A 661 -30.48 17.40 37.93
C THR A 661 -30.35 18.03 36.53
N THR A 662 -30.71 17.27 35.50
CA THR A 662 -30.57 17.63 34.07
C THR A 662 -31.74 18.49 33.58
N ALA A 663 -32.02 19.61 34.26
CA ALA A 663 -33.23 20.42 34.03
C ALA A 663 -33.34 21.15 32.66
N ALA A 664 -32.37 20.97 31.76
CA ALA A 664 -32.35 21.49 30.39
C ALA A 664 -31.79 20.41 29.44
N VAL A 665 -32.26 20.42 28.19
CA VAL A 665 -31.72 19.58 27.11
C VAL A 665 -30.31 20.06 26.74
N GLY A 666 -29.41 19.15 26.37
CA GLY A 666 -28.03 19.46 25.96
C GLY A 666 -26.95 18.80 26.82
N MET A 667 -25.71 19.26 26.63
CA MET A 667 -24.52 18.74 27.33
C MET A 667 -24.19 19.52 28.61
N TYR A 668 -23.84 18.78 29.66
CA TYR A 668 -23.35 19.24 30.95
C TYR A 668 -21.87 18.88 31.05
N ARG A 669 -21.01 19.88 31.24
CA ARG A 669 -19.56 19.71 31.44
C ARG A 669 -19.29 19.61 32.94
N VAL A 670 -18.75 18.48 33.39
CA VAL A 670 -18.59 18.13 34.81
C VAL A 670 -17.10 18.08 35.17
N GLY A 671 -16.61 19.08 35.90
CA GLY A 671 -15.28 19.05 36.52
C GLY A 671 -15.43 18.67 37.99
N ILE A 672 -14.66 17.70 38.47
CA ILE A 672 -14.71 17.23 39.85
C ILE A 672 -13.41 17.61 40.58
N ASP A 673 -13.55 17.97 41.85
CA ASP A 673 -12.49 18.33 42.77
C ASP A 673 -12.53 17.42 43.99
N ALA A 674 -11.36 16.98 44.43
CA ALA A 674 -11.16 16.38 45.76
C ALA A 674 -9.98 17.05 46.45
N SER A 675 -10.09 17.32 47.75
CA SER A 675 -8.97 17.84 48.56
C SER A 675 -9.08 17.42 50.03
N GLY A 676 -7.94 17.25 50.70
CA GLY A 676 -7.90 16.83 52.10
C GLY A 676 -6.53 16.37 52.54
N ASP A 677 -6.47 15.63 53.65
CA ASP A 677 -5.29 14.93 54.14
C ASP A 677 -5.46 13.41 53.96
N THR A 678 -4.38 12.69 53.64
CA THR A 678 -4.37 11.22 53.73
C THR A 678 -4.37 10.72 55.18
N ASP A 679 -4.57 9.42 55.38
CA ASP A 679 -4.52 8.77 56.71
C ASP A 679 -3.18 9.01 57.47
N GLU A 680 -2.08 9.30 56.76
CA GLU A 680 -0.79 9.66 57.36
C GLU A 680 -0.65 11.17 57.68
N GLY A 681 -1.62 11.99 57.31
CA GLY A 681 -1.61 13.44 57.47
C GLY A 681 -0.83 14.19 56.37
N THR A 682 -0.82 13.65 55.15
CA THR A 682 -0.23 14.31 53.97
C THR A 682 -1.33 15.03 53.19
N PRO A 683 -1.25 16.35 52.96
CA PRO A 683 -2.25 17.07 52.18
C PRO A 683 -2.18 16.68 50.71
N PHE A 684 -3.33 16.55 50.06
CA PHE A 684 -3.48 16.25 48.65
C PHE A 684 -4.61 17.08 48.01
N SER A 685 -4.59 17.15 46.68
CA SER A 685 -5.72 17.62 45.87
C SER A 685 -5.74 16.84 44.56
N ARG A 686 -6.91 16.57 44.00
CA ARG A 686 -7.11 15.95 42.70
C ARG A 686 -8.22 16.63 41.90
N GLU A 687 -8.07 16.65 40.57
CA GLU A 687 -9.17 17.01 39.67
C GLU A 687 -9.40 15.97 38.55
N ALA A 688 -10.63 15.92 38.05
CA ALA A 688 -11.04 15.01 36.97
C ALA A 688 -12.17 15.64 36.11
N PHE A 689 -12.41 15.06 34.92
CA PHE A 689 -13.41 15.53 33.96
C PHE A 689 -14.39 14.43 33.55
N ALA A 690 -15.64 14.80 33.30
CA ALA A 690 -16.64 13.96 32.65
C ALA A 690 -17.69 14.81 31.91
N LEU A 691 -18.49 14.14 31.08
CA LEU A 691 -19.66 14.71 30.41
C LEU A 691 -20.94 13.99 30.84
N VAL A 692 -22.03 14.75 30.94
CA VAL A 692 -23.39 14.24 31.07
C VAL A 692 -24.23 14.86 29.95
N THR A 693 -25.13 14.09 29.32
CA THR A 693 -25.98 14.55 28.21
C THR A 693 -27.45 14.34 28.54
N ALA A 694 -28.29 15.33 28.25
CA ALA A 694 -29.72 15.30 28.51
C ALA A 694 -30.53 15.43 27.22
N SER A 695 -31.24 14.38 26.79
CA SER A 695 -32.16 14.43 25.65
C SER A 695 -33.46 15.17 25.98
N SER A 696 -34.23 15.52 24.96
CA SER A 696 -35.56 16.12 25.09
C SER A 696 -36.65 15.18 25.65
N GLY A 697 -36.47 13.87 25.49
CA GLY A 697 -37.37 12.81 25.97
C GLY A 697 -36.83 11.41 25.64
N GLU A 698 -37.70 10.40 25.71
CA GLU A 698 -37.43 9.05 25.18
C GLU A 698 -37.83 8.95 23.69
N ALA A 699 -37.36 7.91 23.00
CA ALA A 699 -37.82 7.52 21.68
C ALA A 699 -38.29 6.06 21.71
N THR A 700 -39.25 5.71 20.85
CA THR A 700 -39.68 4.32 20.68
C THR A 700 -39.70 3.92 19.21
N VAL A 701 -39.40 2.65 18.96
CA VAL A 701 -39.34 2.09 17.60
C VAL A 701 -40.38 0.98 17.42
N SER A 702 -40.95 0.89 16.22
CA SER A 702 -41.98 -0.08 15.89
C SER A 702 -42.08 -0.31 14.37
N ASP A 703 -42.94 -1.24 13.95
CA ASP A 703 -43.29 -1.48 12.55
C ASP A 703 -42.07 -1.64 11.61
N PHE A 704 -41.07 -2.41 12.06
CA PHE A 704 -39.91 -2.79 11.26
C PHE A 704 -40.28 -3.53 9.98
N ALA A 705 -39.56 -3.22 8.91
CA ALA A 705 -39.59 -3.92 7.64
C ALA A 705 -38.19 -3.89 7.00
N ASP A 706 -37.91 -4.85 6.14
CA ASP A 706 -36.69 -4.92 5.34
C ASP A 706 -37.05 -5.23 3.88
N GLN A 707 -36.22 -4.74 2.97
CA GLN A 707 -36.28 -5.06 1.54
C GLN A 707 -34.90 -4.92 0.91
N GLY A 708 -34.54 -5.86 0.04
CA GLY A 708 -33.50 -5.61 -0.95
C GLY A 708 -33.94 -4.50 -1.90
N VAL A 709 -33.03 -3.58 -2.22
CA VAL A 709 -33.25 -2.46 -3.11
C VAL A 709 -32.31 -2.60 -4.30
N ASP A 710 -32.93 -2.89 -5.44
CA ASP A 710 -32.37 -2.78 -6.77
C ASP A 710 -32.56 -1.32 -7.24
N THR A 711 -31.45 -0.58 -7.41
CA THR A 711 -31.42 0.82 -7.85
C THR A 711 -31.00 0.94 -9.31
N ASN A 712 -30.12 0.07 -9.77
CA ASN A 712 -29.57 0.04 -11.13
C ASN A 712 -30.48 -0.69 -12.15
N ALA A 713 -31.43 -1.51 -11.66
CA ALA A 713 -32.42 -2.33 -12.35
C ALA A 713 -31.90 -3.63 -13.02
N ASN A 714 -30.87 -4.27 -12.47
CA ASN A 714 -30.28 -5.53 -12.97
C ASN A 714 -30.84 -6.84 -12.36
N GLU A 715 -31.85 -6.76 -11.48
CA GLU A 715 -32.41 -7.87 -10.67
C GLU A 715 -31.57 -8.34 -9.45
N LEU A 716 -30.45 -7.68 -9.14
CA LEU A 716 -29.70 -7.82 -7.87
C LEU A 716 -30.00 -6.63 -6.93
N TYR A 717 -29.61 -6.76 -5.65
CA TYR A 717 -29.79 -5.70 -4.66
C TYR A 717 -28.49 -4.92 -4.42
N ASP A 718 -28.39 -3.69 -4.92
CA ASP A 718 -27.35 -2.73 -4.55
C ASP A 718 -27.30 -2.50 -3.04
N GLN A 719 -28.46 -2.55 -2.35
CA GLN A 719 -28.57 -2.21 -0.93
C GLN A 719 -29.60 -3.09 -0.19
N LEU A 720 -29.32 -3.45 1.06
CA LEU A 720 -30.33 -3.93 2.00
C LEU A 720 -30.89 -2.74 2.79
N GLN A 721 -32.15 -2.37 2.51
CA GLN A 721 -32.83 -1.29 3.22
C GLN A 721 -33.61 -1.82 4.42
N VAL A 722 -33.32 -1.28 5.60
CA VAL A 722 -34.13 -1.48 6.81
C VAL A 722 -34.96 -0.23 7.08
N SER A 723 -36.26 -0.41 7.26
CA SER A 723 -37.24 0.64 7.54
C SER A 723 -37.93 0.41 8.88
N LEU A 724 -38.26 1.49 9.59
CA LEU A 724 -38.95 1.47 10.88
C LEU A 724 -39.80 2.71 11.11
N GLN A 725 -40.73 2.66 12.06
CA GLN A 725 -41.34 3.84 12.67
C GLN A 725 -40.52 4.27 13.89
N VAL A 726 -40.15 5.55 13.96
CA VAL A 726 -39.53 6.19 15.11
C VAL A 726 -40.50 7.23 15.67
N ASP A 727 -40.92 7.08 16.93
CA ASP A 727 -41.77 8.03 17.66
C ASP A 727 -40.92 8.75 18.72
N VAL A 728 -40.80 10.08 18.61
CA VAL A 728 -40.00 10.95 19.47
C VAL A 728 -40.88 11.98 20.20
N GLU A 729 -40.60 12.26 21.48
CA GLU A 729 -41.42 13.20 22.26
C GLU A 729 -41.29 14.67 21.79
N ALA A 730 -40.17 15.06 21.20
CA ALA A 730 -39.92 16.42 20.71
C ALA A 730 -39.44 16.43 19.26
N ALA A 731 -39.76 17.52 18.55
CA ALA A 731 -39.27 17.73 17.18
C ALA A 731 -37.83 18.26 17.20
N GLY A 732 -36.96 17.66 16.40
CA GLY A 732 -35.52 17.97 16.36
C GLY A 732 -34.81 17.13 15.29
N THR A 733 -33.49 17.32 15.19
CA THR A 733 -32.62 16.52 14.32
C THR A 733 -32.13 15.30 15.10
N TYR A 734 -32.26 14.11 14.51
CA TYR A 734 -31.87 12.85 15.15
C TYR A 734 -30.96 12.05 14.22
N ARG A 735 -29.94 11.42 14.79
CA ARG A 735 -29.14 10.38 14.14
C ARG A 735 -29.70 9.01 14.51
N VAL A 736 -29.94 8.19 13.50
CA VAL A 736 -30.31 6.78 13.65
C VAL A 736 -29.14 5.95 13.13
N PHE A 737 -28.53 5.15 14.00
CA PHE A 737 -27.41 4.26 13.71
C PHE A 737 -27.85 2.82 13.90
N GLY A 738 -27.44 1.93 12.99
CA GLY A 738 -27.70 0.50 13.07
C GLY A 738 -26.46 -0.33 12.71
N GLU A 739 -26.29 -1.46 13.39
CA GLU A 739 -25.30 -2.48 13.01
C GLU A 739 -26.03 -3.74 12.52
N LEU A 740 -25.74 -4.16 11.30
CA LEU A 740 -26.21 -5.41 10.73
C LEU A 740 -25.15 -6.48 10.96
N THR A 741 -25.53 -7.66 11.44
CA THR A 741 -24.62 -8.78 11.71
C THR A 741 -25.17 -10.08 11.10
N ASP A 742 -24.28 -10.88 10.51
CA ASP A 742 -24.58 -12.19 9.92
C ASP A 742 -24.48 -13.35 10.95
N SER A 743 -24.52 -14.60 10.49
CA SER A 743 -24.45 -15.78 11.36
C SER A 743 -23.05 -16.19 11.82
N ASP A 744 -22.00 -15.75 11.13
CA ASP A 744 -20.59 -16.07 11.45
C ASP A 744 -19.94 -14.94 12.29
N GLY A 745 -20.56 -13.76 12.32
CA GLY A 745 -20.18 -12.61 13.15
C GLY A 745 -19.53 -11.47 12.38
N ASN A 746 -19.63 -11.45 11.04
CA ASN A 746 -19.27 -10.26 10.27
C ASN A 746 -20.35 -9.20 10.47
N SER A 747 -19.98 -7.92 10.52
CA SER A 747 -20.94 -6.83 10.68
C SER A 747 -20.60 -5.58 9.88
N GLN A 748 -21.64 -4.83 9.56
CA GLN A 748 -21.59 -3.53 8.87
C GLN A 748 -22.39 -2.50 9.66
N THR A 749 -21.84 -1.30 9.81
CA THR A 749 -22.51 -0.16 10.45
C THR A 749 -23.09 0.79 9.41
N SER A 750 -24.31 1.27 9.62
CA SER A 750 -24.96 2.30 8.81
C SER A 750 -25.58 3.36 9.72
N SER A 751 -25.62 4.61 9.27
CA SER A 751 -26.24 5.72 10.01
C SER A 751 -26.82 6.76 9.08
N THR A 752 -27.84 7.47 9.55
CA THR A 752 -28.48 8.57 8.82
C THR A 752 -28.94 9.67 9.77
N VAL A 753 -28.90 10.92 9.32
CA VAL A 753 -29.36 12.11 10.05
C VAL A 753 -30.70 12.58 9.48
N VAL A 754 -31.71 12.71 10.33
CA VAL A 754 -33.09 13.00 9.93
C VAL A 754 -33.79 13.99 10.86
N ASP A 755 -34.44 15.00 10.28
CA ASP A 755 -35.32 15.93 11.00
C ASP A 755 -36.67 15.26 11.29
N LEU A 756 -36.91 14.91 12.56
CA LEU A 756 -38.15 14.27 13.00
C LEU A 756 -39.10 15.30 13.63
N PRO A 757 -40.39 15.33 13.25
CA PRO A 757 -41.42 15.98 14.05
C PRO A 757 -41.74 15.13 15.29
N ALA A 758 -42.34 15.73 16.32
CA ALA A 758 -42.81 14.99 17.49
C ALA A 758 -43.91 13.98 17.11
N GLY A 759 -43.74 12.72 17.51
CA GLY A 759 -44.58 11.57 17.17
C GLY A 759 -44.09 10.74 15.97
N SER A 760 -44.63 9.53 15.84
CA SER A 760 -44.24 8.49 14.86
C SER A 760 -44.02 9.01 13.44
N SER A 761 -42.82 8.80 12.94
CA SER A 761 -42.39 9.09 11.57
C SER A 761 -41.60 7.91 10.98
N PRO A 762 -41.70 7.63 9.66
CA PRO A 762 -40.87 6.62 9.02
C PRO A 762 -39.41 7.08 8.95
N VAL A 763 -38.49 6.17 9.26
CA VAL A 763 -37.07 6.28 8.98
C VAL A 763 -36.64 5.02 8.22
N ALA A 764 -35.70 5.16 7.30
CA ALA A 764 -35.03 4.05 6.64
C ALA A 764 -33.53 4.36 6.54
N PHE A 765 -32.71 3.31 6.62
CA PHE A 765 -31.28 3.35 6.37
C PHE A 765 -30.86 2.07 5.64
N THR A 766 -29.69 2.10 5.02
CA THR A 766 -29.27 1.11 4.02
C THR A 766 -27.90 0.54 4.35
N PHE A 767 -27.73 -0.74 4.04
CA PHE A 767 -26.48 -1.49 4.13
C PHE A 767 -26.06 -1.84 2.70
N ASP A 768 -24.76 -1.72 2.38
CA ASP A 768 -24.26 -1.95 1.02
C ASP A 768 -24.31 -3.45 0.65
N GLY A 769 -24.86 -3.73 -0.53
CA GLY A 769 -25.03 -5.07 -1.07
C GLY A 769 -23.70 -5.74 -1.44
N ALA A 770 -22.70 -5.00 -1.92
CA ALA A 770 -21.41 -5.56 -2.28
C ALA A 770 -20.69 -6.10 -1.03
N THR A 771 -20.68 -5.35 0.07
CA THR A 771 -20.18 -5.79 1.39
C THR A 771 -20.90 -7.05 1.89
N ILE A 772 -22.23 -7.15 1.68
CA ILE A 772 -23.02 -8.33 2.06
C ILE A 772 -22.68 -9.54 1.17
N TYR A 773 -22.48 -9.33 -0.12
CA TYR A 773 -22.05 -10.37 -1.05
C TYR A 773 -20.65 -10.90 -0.72
N ASP A 774 -19.67 -10.01 -0.50
CA ASP A 774 -18.28 -10.35 -0.19
C ASP A 774 -18.11 -11.08 1.15
N ALA A 775 -19.02 -10.87 2.10
CA ALA A 775 -19.07 -11.66 3.33
C ALA A 775 -19.39 -13.15 3.06
N GLY A 776 -20.13 -13.47 2.00
CA GLY A 776 -20.41 -14.84 1.55
C GLY A 776 -21.36 -15.65 2.45
N VAL A 777 -22.13 -14.98 3.32
CA VAL A 777 -23.00 -15.62 4.34
C VAL A 777 -24.48 -15.32 4.04
N ASP A 778 -25.28 -16.37 3.82
CA ASP A 778 -26.74 -16.23 3.67
C ASP A 778 -27.40 -15.68 4.93
N GLY A 779 -28.40 -14.82 4.76
CA GLY A 779 -29.30 -14.35 5.82
C GLY A 779 -30.26 -15.43 6.35
N PRO A 780 -31.12 -15.09 7.32
CA PRO A 780 -31.46 -13.74 7.74
C PRO A 780 -30.41 -13.09 8.64
N TYR A 781 -30.15 -11.82 8.38
CA TYR A 781 -29.25 -10.98 9.17
C TYR A 781 -29.98 -10.42 10.41
N THR A 782 -29.22 -9.99 11.40
CA THR A 782 -29.77 -9.36 12.62
C THR A 782 -29.34 -7.90 12.69
N LEU A 783 -30.28 -6.99 12.93
CA LEU A 783 -30.00 -5.63 13.37
C LEU A 783 -29.61 -5.72 14.86
N SER A 784 -28.34 -6.04 15.09
CA SER A 784 -27.78 -6.42 16.39
C SER A 784 -27.67 -5.22 17.33
N GLU A 785 -27.45 -4.03 16.77
CA GLU A 785 -27.46 -2.74 17.46
C GLU A 785 -28.38 -1.76 16.72
N LEU A 786 -29.16 -0.99 17.47
CA LEU A 786 -29.91 0.18 17.00
C LEU A 786 -29.80 1.29 18.04
N ARG A 787 -29.30 2.45 17.62
CA ARG A 787 -29.03 3.61 18.49
C ARG A 787 -29.67 4.85 17.89
N ILE A 788 -30.49 5.55 18.69
CA ILE A 788 -31.12 6.83 18.33
C ILE A 788 -30.55 7.91 19.23
N THR A 789 -30.07 8.98 18.61
CA THR A 789 -29.37 10.09 19.26
C THR A 789 -29.98 11.41 18.79
N GLU A 790 -30.39 12.26 19.73
CA GLU A 790 -30.78 13.64 19.42
C GLU A 790 -29.50 14.46 19.20
N GLU A 791 -29.43 15.21 18.10
CA GLU A 791 -28.21 15.86 17.64
C GLU A 791 -28.36 17.38 17.61
N SER A 792 -27.25 18.06 17.90
CA SER A 792 -27.12 19.51 17.89
C SER A 792 -25.66 19.89 17.67
N ASP A 793 -25.40 21.13 17.22
CA ASP A 793 -24.08 21.66 16.86
C ASP A 793 -22.97 21.33 17.88
N LEU A 794 -23.32 21.25 19.17
CA LEU A 794 -22.40 20.96 20.27
C LEU A 794 -22.52 19.53 20.81
N ALA A 795 -23.71 18.95 20.84
CA ALA A 795 -24.02 17.78 21.67
C ALA A 795 -24.74 16.66 20.90
N LEU A 796 -24.19 15.45 21.05
CA LEU A 796 -24.83 14.18 20.77
C LEU A 796 -25.48 13.70 22.07
N MET A 797 -26.78 13.44 22.04
CA MET A 797 -27.57 13.09 23.23
C MET A 797 -28.26 11.74 22.98
N PRO A 798 -27.68 10.60 23.40
CA PRO A 798 -28.31 9.30 23.25
C PRO A 798 -29.71 9.28 23.86
N VAL A 799 -30.69 8.86 23.06
CA VAL A 799 -32.12 8.82 23.43
C VAL A 799 -32.56 7.39 23.69
N THR A 800 -32.06 6.44 22.89
CA THR A 800 -32.45 5.02 22.95
C THR A 800 -31.36 4.14 22.35
N HIS A 801 -31.09 3.02 23.01
CA HIS A 801 -30.21 1.96 22.55
C HIS A 801 -30.94 0.63 22.72
N LEU A 802 -30.97 -0.17 21.66
CA LEU A 802 -31.64 -1.46 21.58
C LEU A 802 -30.72 -2.46 20.89
N THR A 803 -30.83 -3.73 21.29
CA THR A 803 -30.03 -4.83 20.72
C THR A 803 -30.91 -5.98 20.26
N ASP A 804 -30.44 -6.75 19.29
CA ASP A 804 -31.17 -7.83 18.60
C ASP A 804 -32.60 -7.41 18.17
N VAL A 805 -32.76 -6.16 17.72
CA VAL A 805 -34.06 -5.48 17.69
C VAL A 805 -34.93 -5.90 16.50
N HIS A 806 -34.30 -6.32 15.40
CA HIS A 806 -34.94 -6.86 14.21
C HIS A 806 -34.11 -8.00 13.62
N THR A 807 -34.78 -8.99 13.05
CA THR A 807 -34.17 -10.05 12.24
C THR A 807 -34.81 -9.95 10.86
N THR A 808 -33.99 -9.83 9.83
CA THR A 808 -34.47 -9.58 8.47
C THR A 808 -35.25 -10.77 7.90
N SER A 809 -35.85 -10.58 6.73
CA SER A 809 -36.15 -11.70 5.83
C SER A 809 -34.87 -12.50 5.53
N ALA A 810 -35.02 -13.76 5.16
CA ALA A 810 -33.89 -14.54 4.66
C ALA A 810 -33.61 -14.13 3.21
N TYR A 811 -32.48 -13.44 3.02
CA TYR A 811 -31.89 -13.14 1.72
C TYR A 811 -30.69 -14.05 1.49
N GLY A 812 -30.45 -14.50 0.27
CA GLY A 812 -29.17 -15.10 -0.09
C GLY A 812 -28.11 -14.01 -0.27
N PHE A 813 -26.84 -14.27 0.05
CA PHE A 813 -25.78 -13.27 -0.22
C PHE A 813 -25.65 -12.99 -1.73
N GLY A 814 -25.87 -14.02 -2.56
CA GLY A 814 -25.94 -13.91 -4.01
C GLY A 814 -27.22 -13.27 -4.59
N GLU A 815 -28.10 -12.71 -3.76
CA GLU A 815 -29.19 -11.81 -4.19
C GLU A 815 -28.76 -10.33 -4.18
N PHE A 816 -27.59 -9.99 -3.63
CA PHE A 816 -27.02 -8.64 -3.61
C PHE A 816 -26.10 -8.39 -4.80
N GLU A 817 -25.70 -7.14 -5.03
CA GLU A 817 -24.92 -6.73 -6.21
C GLU A 817 -23.58 -7.48 -6.34
N HIS A 818 -23.35 -8.07 -7.52
CA HIS A 818 -22.13 -8.79 -7.89
C HIS A 818 -22.00 -8.91 -9.41
N SER A 819 -20.77 -9.07 -9.91
CA SER A 819 -20.54 -9.33 -11.33
C SER A 819 -21.13 -10.69 -11.72
N GLY A 820 -22.13 -10.74 -12.62
CA GLY A 820 -22.84 -11.99 -13.00
C GLY A 820 -22.02 -13.09 -13.71
N LEU A 821 -20.73 -12.83 -13.93
CA LEU A 821 -19.70 -13.78 -14.34
C LEU A 821 -18.48 -13.61 -13.42
N ARG A 822 -18.00 -14.68 -12.78
CA ARG A 822 -16.93 -14.61 -11.76
C ARG A 822 -15.91 -15.72 -11.96
N LEU A 823 -14.61 -15.39 -11.98
CA LEU A 823 -13.58 -16.43 -11.98
C LEU A 823 -13.53 -17.11 -10.61
N THR A 824 -13.43 -18.44 -10.59
CA THR A 824 -13.40 -19.23 -9.34
C THR A 824 -12.00 -19.44 -8.78
N GLY A 825 -10.95 -18.99 -9.49
CA GLY A 825 -9.55 -19.31 -9.21
C GLY A 825 -9.17 -20.78 -9.46
N VAL A 826 -10.11 -21.62 -9.90
CA VAL A 826 -9.87 -23.03 -10.23
C VAL A 826 -9.53 -23.16 -11.72
N GLY A 827 -8.45 -23.86 -12.02
CA GLY A 827 -8.05 -24.19 -13.39
C GLY A 827 -7.06 -25.33 -13.45
N THR A 828 -6.81 -25.81 -14.67
CA THR A 828 -5.86 -26.89 -14.99
C THR A 828 -5.19 -26.62 -16.33
N ALA A 829 -3.92 -27.00 -16.48
CA ALA A 829 -3.23 -27.02 -17.77
C ALA A 829 -2.57 -28.39 -18.02
N GLU A 830 -2.59 -28.86 -19.27
CA GLU A 830 -2.00 -30.11 -19.72
C GLU A 830 -1.32 -29.90 -21.08
N GLY A 831 -0.05 -30.28 -21.21
CA GLY A 831 0.67 -30.29 -22.49
C GLY A 831 0.27 -31.50 -23.32
N VAL A 832 0.00 -31.30 -24.61
CA VAL A 832 -0.60 -32.31 -25.49
C VAL A 832 0.35 -32.68 -26.62
N ASP A 833 0.90 -33.90 -26.54
CA ASP A 833 1.63 -34.59 -27.63
C ASP A 833 0.61 -35.25 -28.59
N LEU A 834 0.47 -34.71 -29.80
CA LEU A 834 -0.48 -35.17 -30.82
C LEU A 834 0.14 -36.16 -31.82
N ASP A 835 1.45 -36.05 -32.07
CA ASP A 835 2.18 -36.85 -33.08
C ASP A 835 2.85 -38.12 -32.47
N GLY A 836 3.14 -38.09 -31.17
CA GLY A 836 3.70 -39.16 -30.36
C GLY A 836 5.22 -39.12 -30.20
N ASN A 837 5.88 -37.98 -30.44
CA ASN A 837 7.35 -37.86 -30.37
C ASN A 837 7.90 -37.59 -28.96
N GLY A 838 7.09 -37.04 -28.05
CA GLY A 838 7.48 -36.71 -26.67
C GLY A 838 7.62 -35.22 -26.35
N LEU A 839 7.45 -34.34 -27.33
CA LEU A 839 7.21 -32.90 -27.16
C LEU A 839 5.70 -32.60 -27.23
N PHE A 840 5.29 -31.43 -26.75
CA PHE A 840 3.91 -30.96 -26.80
C PHE A 840 3.66 -30.09 -28.04
N ASP A 841 2.70 -30.51 -28.88
CA ASP A 841 2.16 -29.71 -29.99
C ASP A 841 1.28 -28.55 -29.49
N GLN A 842 0.66 -28.68 -28.31
CA GLN A 842 -0.30 -27.71 -27.77
C GLN A 842 -0.25 -27.61 -26.23
N LEU A 843 -0.64 -26.45 -25.68
CA LEU A 843 -0.94 -26.26 -24.26
C LEU A 843 -2.45 -26.10 -24.06
N ALA A 844 -3.11 -27.17 -23.61
CA ALA A 844 -4.54 -27.14 -23.30
C ALA A 844 -4.76 -26.60 -21.88
N VAL A 845 -5.48 -25.48 -21.76
CA VAL A 845 -5.76 -24.82 -20.48
C VAL A 845 -7.26 -24.73 -20.26
N THR A 846 -7.68 -24.97 -19.01
CA THR A 846 -9.07 -24.86 -18.57
C THR A 846 -9.14 -23.93 -17.36
N VAL A 847 -10.02 -22.93 -17.41
CA VAL A 847 -10.24 -21.95 -16.33
C VAL A 847 -11.72 -21.94 -15.98
N GLN A 848 -12.07 -22.10 -14.71
CA GLN A 848 -13.45 -22.26 -14.29
C GLN A 848 -14.10 -20.93 -13.90
N VAL A 849 -15.17 -20.59 -14.60
CA VAL A 849 -16.01 -19.40 -14.40
C VAL A 849 -17.35 -19.78 -13.78
N HIS A 850 -17.85 -19.00 -12.83
CA HIS A 850 -19.22 -19.06 -12.36
C HIS A 850 -20.08 -18.14 -13.23
N ALA A 851 -21.25 -18.61 -13.66
CA ALA A 851 -22.23 -17.83 -14.42
C ALA A 851 -23.60 -17.96 -13.77
N ASP A 852 -24.27 -16.84 -13.48
CA ASP A 852 -25.58 -16.87 -12.81
C ASP A 852 -26.74 -17.12 -13.78
N ALA A 853 -26.55 -16.84 -15.08
CA ALA A 853 -27.47 -17.19 -16.15
C ALA A 853 -27.02 -18.45 -16.93
N ALA A 854 -27.99 -19.25 -17.38
CA ALA A 854 -27.76 -20.29 -18.36
C ALA A 854 -28.05 -19.75 -19.76
N GLY A 855 -27.09 -19.84 -20.67
CA GLY A 855 -27.21 -19.32 -22.02
C GLY A 855 -26.00 -19.66 -22.88
N TYR A 856 -25.92 -19.04 -24.05
CA TYR A 856 -24.75 -19.13 -24.90
C TYR A 856 -23.75 -18.04 -24.51
N TYR A 857 -22.50 -18.45 -24.30
CA TYR A 857 -21.38 -17.60 -23.91
C TYR A 857 -20.19 -17.86 -24.81
N GLU A 858 -19.46 -16.80 -25.09
CA GLU A 858 -18.21 -16.77 -25.83
C GLU A 858 -17.12 -16.21 -24.90
N TRP A 859 -15.86 -16.55 -25.18
CA TRP A 859 -14.71 -16.07 -24.42
C TRP A 859 -13.47 -15.95 -25.28
N SER A 860 -12.52 -15.14 -24.83
CA SER A 860 -11.17 -15.04 -25.38
C SER A 860 -10.14 -14.78 -24.28
N GLY A 861 -8.87 -15.06 -24.56
CA GLY A 861 -7.77 -14.82 -23.62
C GLY A 861 -6.41 -15.04 -24.28
N GLN A 862 -5.37 -14.44 -23.70
CA GLN A 862 -4.00 -14.50 -24.21
C GLN A 862 -3.13 -15.36 -23.29
N LEU A 863 -2.19 -16.09 -23.88
CA LEU A 863 -1.11 -16.75 -23.15
C LEU A 863 0.08 -15.79 -23.06
N ARG A 864 0.55 -15.49 -21.84
CA ARG A 864 1.76 -14.69 -21.59
C ARG A 864 2.79 -15.41 -20.74
N SER A 865 4.06 -15.11 -20.99
CA SER A 865 5.20 -15.57 -20.19
C SER A 865 5.32 -14.86 -18.84
N PRO A 866 6.22 -15.31 -17.92
CA PRO A 866 6.57 -14.57 -16.71
C PRO A 866 7.12 -13.15 -16.99
N GLU A 867 7.81 -12.97 -18.11
CA GLU A 867 8.39 -11.73 -18.61
C GLU A 867 7.32 -10.78 -19.19
N GLY A 868 6.17 -11.33 -19.61
CA GLY A 868 5.03 -10.58 -20.16
C GLY A 868 4.94 -10.60 -21.69
N THR A 869 5.77 -11.40 -22.37
CA THR A 869 5.67 -11.67 -23.81
C THR A 869 4.34 -12.36 -24.12
N GLU A 870 3.62 -11.89 -25.13
CA GLU A 870 2.43 -12.57 -25.65
C GLU A 870 2.83 -13.69 -26.61
N LEU A 871 2.43 -14.91 -26.26
CA LEU A 871 2.80 -16.13 -26.97
C LEU A 871 1.70 -16.55 -27.96
N ASP A 872 0.42 -16.46 -27.56
CA ASP A 872 -0.72 -16.87 -28.37
C ASP A 872 -2.05 -16.26 -27.87
N PHE A 873 -3.09 -16.25 -28.73
CA PHE A 873 -4.45 -15.78 -28.43
C PHE A 873 -5.48 -16.85 -28.84
N GLU A 874 -6.34 -17.25 -27.90
CA GLU A 874 -7.37 -18.26 -28.11
C GLU A 874 -8.77 -17.73 -27.78
N SER A 875 -9.78 -18.26 -28.47
CA SER A 875 -11.19 -17.97 -28.22
C SER A 875 -12.06 -19.24 -28.29
N GLY A 876 -13.19 -19.21 -27.59
CA GLY A 876 -14.08 -20.36 -27.49
C GLY A 876 -15.53 -19.95 -27.22
N ALA A 877 -16.44 -20.90 -27.39
CA ALA A 877 -17.86 -20.68 -27.14
C ALA A 877 -18.58 -21.95 -26.70
N ALA A 878 -19.52 -21.82 -25.77
CA ALA A 878 -20.33 -22.93 -25.25
C ALA A 878 -21.71 -22.46 -24.77
N ASN A 879 -22.58 -23.42 -24.45
CA ASN A 879 -23.76 -23.12 -23.65
C ASN A 879 -23.42 -23.41 -22.18
N PHE A 880 -23.35 -22.36 -21.36
CA PHE A 880 -23.18 -22.49 -19.92
C PHE A 880 -24.50 -22.88 -19.24
N SER A 881 -24.37 -23.61 -18.13
CA SER A 881 -25.42 -23.77 -17.13
C SER A 881 -25.19 -22.83 -15.96
N VAL A 882 -26.25 -22.45 -15.23
CA VAL A 882 -26.11 -21.71 -13.97
C VAL A 882 -25.17 -22.46 -13.02
N GLY A 883 -24.18 -21.75 -12.47
CA GLY A 883 -23.11 -22.29 -11.65
C GLY A 883 -21.76 -22.30 -12.35
N ASN A 884 -20.88 -23.23 -11.96
CA ASN A 884 -19.52 -23.33 -12.49
C ASN A 884 -19.50 -23.98 -13.89
N ASN A 885 -18.76 -23.36 -14.82
CA ASN A 885 -18.52 -23.80 -16.19
C ASN A 885 -17.03 -23.65 -16.54
N ASP A 886 -16.57 -24.41 -17.51
CA ASP A 886 -15.15 -24.52 -17.86
C ASP A 886 -14.85 -23.76 -19.16
N LEU A 887 -14.13 -22.63 -19.07
CA LEU A 887 -13.50 -21.96 -20.21
C LEU A 887 -12.36 -22.86 -20.70
N THR A 888 -12.25 -23.07 -22.01
CA THR A 888 -11.17 -23.87 -22.60
C THR A 888 -10.39 -23.03 -23.61
N PHE A 889 -9.06 -23.13 -23.54
CA PHE A 889 -8.10 -22.52 -24.47
C PHE A 889 -7.10 -23.60 -24.90
N VAL A 890 -6.65 -23.61 -26.15
CA VAL A 890 -5.71 -24.63 -26.68
C VAL A 890 -4.62 -23.96 -27.51
N PHE A 891 -3.62 -23.40 -26.81
CA PHE A 891 -2.56 -22.59 -27.40
C PHE A 891 -1.54 -23.43 -28.20
N ASP A 892 -0.92 -22.84 -29.23
CA ASP A 892 0.09 -23.47 -30.08
C ASP A 892 1.41 -23.71 -29.31
N GLY A 893 1.79 -24.98 -29.18
CA GLY A 893 3.05 -25.38 -28.55
C GLY A 893 4.27 -24.87 -29.30
N TRP A 894 4.20 -24.71 -30.63
CA TRP A 894 5.32 -24.17 -31.41
C TRP A 894 5.67 -22.73 -31.00
N ALA A 895 4.67 -21.90 -30.73
CA ALA A 895 4.88 -20.52 -30.29
C ALA A 895 5.54 -20.46 -28.90
N ILE A 896 5.15 -21.39 -28.01
CA ILE A 896 5.73 -21.53 -26.67
C ILE A 896 7.20 -21.98 -26.77
N GLY A 897 7.49 -23.06 -27.50
CA GLY A 897 8.86 -23.58 -27.62
C GLY A 897 9.80 -22.65 -28.41
N GLU A 898 9.35 -22.01 -29.50
CA GLU A 898 10.17 -21.04 -30.24
C GLU A 898 10.45 -19.75 -29.46
N SER A 899 9.68 -19.43 -28.40
CA SER A 899 9.98 -18.32 -27.49
C SER A 899 11.23 -18.57 -26.63
N GLY A 900 11.46 -19.82 -26.21
CA GLY A 900 12.47 -20.17 -25.22
C GLY A 900 12.18 -19.70 -23.79
N GLU A 901 11.05 -19.03 -23.54
CA GLU A 901 10.66 -18.53 -22.22
C GLU A 901 9.94 -19.63 -21.43
N ASP A 902 10.52 -20.06 -20.31
CA ASP A 902 9.92 -21.03 -19.39
C ASP A 902 8.64 -20.49 -18.72
N GLY A 903 7.74 -21.39 -18.35
CA GLY A 903 6.60 -21.09 -17.49
C GLY A 903 7.02 -20.90 -16.02
N PRO A 904 6.06 -20.68 -15.11
CA PRO A 904 4.61 -20.79 -15.30
C PRO A 904 4.00 -19.65 -16.12
N TYR A 905 3.28 -20.02 -17.17
CA TYR A 905 2.58 -19.09 -18.06
C TYR A 905 1.31 -18.55 -17.39
N ARG A 906 0.83 -17.40 -17.86
CA ARG A 906 -0.37 -16.73 -17.37
C ARG A 906 -1.40 -16.58 -18.47
N ILE A 907 -2.67 -16.83 -18.14
CA ILE A 907 -3.80 -16.54 -19.01
C ILE A 907 -4.27 -15.13 -18.68
N THR A 908 -3.98 -14.17 -19.55
CA THR A 908 -4.24 -12.73 -19.34
C THR A 908 -5.30 -12.18 -20.29
N ASP A 909 -5.79 -10.98 -19.96
CA ASP A 909 -6.80 -10.25 -20.74
C ASP A 909 -8.03 -11.12 -21.11
N VAL A 910 -8.47 -11.95 -20.15
CA VAL A 910 -9.59 -12.86 -20.35
C VAL A 910 -10.89 -12.08 -20.38
N LEU A 911 -11.62 -12.27 -21.47
CA LEU A 911 -12.95 -11.73 -21.71
C LEU A 911 -13.92 -12.91 -21.76
N VAL A 912 -15.00 -12.85 -21.01
CA VAL A 912 -16.13 -13.81 -21.10
C VAL A 912 -17.40 -13.00 -21.23
N PHE A 913 -18.28 -13.35 -22.18
CA PHE A 913 -19.52 -12.62 -22.41
C PHE A 913 -20.63 -13.54 -22.93
N GLY A 914 -21.87 -13.26 -22.54
CA GLY A 914 -23.01 -14.06 -22.95
C GLY A 914 -24.21 -13.94 -22.02
N ALA A 915 -25.38 -14.35 -22.53
CA ALA A 915 -26.67 -14.32 -21.84
C ALA A 915 -27.13 -12.97 -21.20
N GLY A 916 -26.37 -11.87 -21.39
CA GLY A 916 -26.61 -10.58 -20.74
C GLY A 916 -25.52 -10.14 -19.75
N HIS A 917 -24.47 -10.95 -19.54
CA HIS A 917 -23.37 -10.67 -18.62
C HIS A 917 -22.02 -10.63 -19.35
N ASN A 918 -21.08 -9.88 -18.78
CA ASN A 918 -19.67 -9.82 -19.18
C ASN A 918 -18.73 -9.96 -17.97
N LEU A 919 -17.48 -10.32 -18.25
CA LEU A 919 -16.36 -10.40 -17.29
C LEU A 919 -15.08 -10.05 -18.04
N VAL A 920 -14.27 -9.18 -17.45
CA VAL A 920 -12.92 -8.83 -17.90
C VAL A 920 -11.96 -9.14 -16.75
N ALA A 921 -10.90 -9.90 -17.00
CA ALA A 921 -9.89 -10.26 -16.01
C ALA A 921 -8.47 -10.09 -16.58
N GLY A 922 -7.67 -9.21 -15.98
CA GLY A 922 -6.30 -8.96 -16.41
C GLY A 922 -5.39 -10.19 -16.30
N GLU A 923 -5.59 -11.01 -15.26
CA GLU A 923 -5.04 -12.36 -15.14
C GLU A 923 -6.14 -13.29 -14.61
N ALA A 924 -6.29 -14.48 -15.21
CA ALA A 924 -7.37 -15.41 -14.92
C ALA A 924 -6.90 -16.75 -14.35
N TYR A 925 -5.70 -17.19 -14.73
CA TYR A 925 -5.08 -18.43 -14.25
C TYR A 925 -3.57 -18.40 -14.53
N GLN A 926 -2.79 -18.90 -13.58
CA GLN A 926 -1.37 -19.18 -13.74
C GLN A 926 -1.20 -20.71 -13.88
N THR A 927 -0.47 -21.16 -14.90
CA THR A 927 -0.24 -22.59 -15.12
C THR A 927 0.69 -23.18 -14.04
N PRO A 928 0.74 -24.51 -13.88
CA PRO A 928 1.92 -25.16 -13.31
C PRO A 928 3.20 -24.82 -14.09
N ASP A 929 4.35 -25.14 -13.50
CA ASP A 929 5.66 -24.99 -14.16
C ASP A 929 5.73 -25.94 -15.38
N PHE A 930 5.85 -25.35 -16.58
CA PHE A 930 6.22 -26.02 -17.83
C PHE A 930 7.53 -25.39 -18.30
N THR A 931 8.44 -26.16 -18.90
CA THR A 931 9.67 -25.62 -19.50
C THR A 931 9.54 -25.60 -21.02
N ALA A 932 10.15 -24.61 -21.68
CA ALA A 932 10.01 -24.40 -23.12
C ALA A 932 10.55 -25.58 -23.94
N ASP A 933 11.53 -26.33 -23.39
CA ASP A 933 12.08 -27.57 -23.97
C ASP A 933 11.09 -28.75 -24.01
N GLN A 934 9.93 -28.63 -23.36
CA GLN A 934 8.83 -29.61 -23.43
C GLN A 934 7.96 -29.43 -24.68
N PHE A 935 8.07 -28.31 -25.39
CA PHE A 935 7.24 -27.97 -26.54
C PHE A 935 8.01 -28.08 -27.87
N GLU A 936 7.28 -28.24 -28.97
CA GLU A 936 7.83 -28.15 -30.32
C GLU A 936 8.43 -26.76 -30.60
N GLY A 937 9.38 -26.69 -31.54
CA GLY A 937 10.03 -25.43 -31.96
C GLY A 937 11.24 -24.98 -31.12
N TYR A 938 11.40 -25.48 -29.88
CA TYR A 938 12.51 -25.12 -28.99
C TYR A 938 13.91 -25.39 -29.57
N ARG A 939 14.87 -24.54 -29.18
CA ARG A 939 16.29 -24.64 -29.51
C ARG A 939 17.08 -24.32 -28.24
N GLY A 940 18.16 -25.06 -27.99
CA GLY A 940 18.92 -24.98 -26.74
C GLY A 940 19.46 -23.58 -26.42
N GLU A 941 19.72 -23.34 -25.13
CA GLU A 941 19.99 -21.99 -24.62
C GLU A 941 21.49 -21.62 -24.58
N VAL A 942 21.75 -20.31 -24.75
CA VAL A 942 23.01 -19.65 -24.40
C VAL A 942 22.80 -18.76 -23.16
N GLU A 943 22.78 -19.39 -21.99
CA GLU A 943 22.55 -18.74 -20.70
C GLU A 943 23.58 -17.65 -20.36
N ARG A 944 23.21 -16.70 -19.49
CA ARG A 944 24.16 -15.74 -18.88
C ARG A 944 24.10 -15.74 -17.35
N ILE A 945 25.20 -16.15 -16.71
CA ILE A 945 25.38 -16.01 -15.25
C ILE A 945 26.15 -14.72 -14.93
N ALA A 946 25.44 -13.70 -14.43
CA ALA A 946 26.01 -12.39 -14.10
C ALA A 946 25.30 -11.71 -12.91
N GLY A 947 26.07 -11.22 -11.95
CA GLY A 947 25.60 -10.31 -10.90
C GLY A 947 26.07 -8.86 -11.11
N ALA A 948 25.56 -7.93 -10.31
CA ALA A 948 25.94 -6.51 -10.33
C ALA A 948 27.40 -6.29 -9.90
N ASP A 949 27.98 -7.20 -9.11
CA ASP A 949 29.43 -7.31 -8.94
C ASP A 949 29.91 -8.77 -8.80
N ARG A 950 31.23 -8.96 -8.81
CA ARG A 950 31.91 -10.27 -8.70
C ARG A 950 31.50 -11.13 -7.50
N TYR A 951 31.02 -10.54 -6.41
CA TYR A 951 30.62 -11.31 -5.22
C TYR A 951 29.22 -11.92 -5.42
N GLU A 952 28.40 -11.28 -6.24
CA GLU A 952 27.08 -11.75 -6.66
C GLU A 952 27.20 -12.74 -7.83
N THR A 953 28.00 -12.44 -8.85
CA THR A 953 28.36 -13.41 -9.91
C THR A 953 28.92 -14.70 -9.30
N ALA A 954 29.79 -14.62 -8.29
CA ALA A 954 30.30 -15.78 -7.56
C ALA A 954 29.24 -16.53 -6.73
N ALA A 955 28.19 -15.86 -6.27
CA ALA A 955 27.08 -16.50 -5.54
C ALA A 955 26.12 -17.22 -6.50
N LEU A 956 25.85 -16.63 -7.66
CA LEU A 956 25.04 -17.25 -8.73
C LEU A 956 25.77 -18.48 -9.33
N ILE A 957 27.06 -18.37 -9.67
CA ILE A 957 27.90 -19.52 -10.09
C ILE A 957 27.94 -20.60 -8.99
N ALA A 958 27.87 -20.23 -7.71
CA ALA A 958 27.80 -21.21 -6.65
C ALA A 958 26.47 -21.98 -6.66
N GLN A 959 25.34 -21.37 -7.02
CA GLN A 959 24.01 -22.01 -6.99
C GLN A 959 23.93 -23.20 -7.95
N GLU A 960 24.58 -23.13 -9.11
CA GLU A 960 24.81 -24.25 -10.04
C GLU A 960 25.55 -25.45 -9.42
N ALA A 961 26.37 -25.23 -8.37
CA ALA A 961 27.05 -26.31 -7.67
C ALA A 961 26.07 -26.95 -6.65
N PRO A 962 25.84 -28.28 -6.71
CA PRO A 962 24.83 -28.97 -5.90
C PRO A 962 24.82 -28.55 -4.42
N ALA A 963 23.63 -28.23 -3.91
CA ALA A 963 23.41 -27.77 -2.53
C ALA A 963 24.08 -28.65 -1.46
N SER A 964 24.07 -29.97 -1.70
CA SER A 964 24.65 -31.02 -0.85
C SER A 964 26.17 -31.12 -0.89
N SER A 965 26.87 -30.20 -1.59
CA SER A 965 28.33 -30.05 -1.56
C SER A 965 28.87 -30.13 -0.13
N ALA A 966 29.82 -31.04 0.09
CA ALA A 966 30.36 -31.33 1.41
C ALA A 966 31.24 -30.19 1.95
N GLU A 967 31.69 -29.28 1.10
CA GLU A 967 32.59 -28.17 1.43
C GLU A 967 32.13 -26.87 0.76
N VAL A 968 32.53 -25.73 1.29
CA VAL A 968 32.52 -24.43 0.62
C VAL A 968 33.91 -23.80 0.77
N LEU A 969 34.49 -23.34 -0.33
CA LEU A 969 35.77 -22.64 -0.34
C LEU A 969 35.53 -21.13 -0.44
N VAL A 970 36.22 -20.34 0.37
CA VAL A 970 36.12 -18.87 0.38
C VAL A 970 37.49 -18.24 0.16
N ALA A 971 37.57 -17.33 -0.82
CA ALA A 971 38.79 -16.58 -1.12
C ALA A 971 38.54 -15.06 -1.23
N SER A 972 39.60 -14.27 -1.32
CA SER A 972 39.47 -12.81 -1.45
C SER A 972 39.13 -12.40 -2.90
N GLY A 973 37.94 -11.82 -3.10
CA GLY A 973 37.55 -11.25 -4.39
C GLY A 973 38.31 -9.97 -4.77
N GLN A 974 39.22 -9.50 -3.91
CA GLN A 974 40.02 -8.29 -4.11
C GLN A 974 41.41 -8.59 -4.71
N ASN A 975 41.91 -9.83 -4.66
CA ASN A 975 43.26 -10.17 -5.13
C ASN A 975 43.39 -11.65 -5.54
N PHE A 976 43.67 -11.90 -6.82
CA PHE A 976 43.68 -13.24 -7.44
C PHE A 976 44.59 -14.33 -6.82
N PRO A 977 45.79 -14.10 -6.25
CA PRO A 977 46.79 -15.17 -6.11
C PRO A 977 46.45 -16.34 -5.18
N ASP A 978 45.80 -16.07 -4.05
CA ASP A 978 45.37 -17.12 -3.12
C ASP A 978 44.07 -17.77 -3.62
N ALA A 979 43.19 -16.99 -4.25
CA ALA A 979 41.96 -17.46 -4.89
C ALA A 979 42.22 -18.35 -6.12
N LEU A 980 43.32 -18.11 -6.84
CA LEU A 980 43.78 -18.91 -7.99
C LEU A 980 44.18 -20.33 -7.58
N ALA A 981 44.84 -20.46 -6.43
CA ALA A 981 45.13 -21.75 -5.84
C ALA A 981 43.87 -22.41 -5.24
N ALA A 982 42.92 -21.61 -4.74
CA ALA A 982 41.63 -22.10 -4.24
C ALA A 982 40.74 -22.69 -5.35
N SER A 983 40.63 -22.03 -6.50
CA SER A 983 39.83 -22.53 -7.64
C SER A 983 40.31 -23.89 -8.15
N GLY A 984 41.64 -24.05 -8.28
CA GLY A 984 42.25 -25.34 -8.61
C GLY A 984 42.05 -26.45 -7.59
N ALA A 985 41.62 -26.13 -6.36
CA ALA A 985 41.36 -27.09 -5.30
C ALA A 985 39.85 -27.29 -5.03
N ALA A 986 39.01 -26.28 -5.30
CA ALA A 986 37.55 -26.38 -5.35
C ALA A 986 37.06 -27.31 -6.48
N GLY A 987 37.94 -27.67 -7.41
CA GLY A 987 37.72 -28.76 -8.35
C GLY A 987 38.01 -30.16 -7.77
N ALA A 988 38.93 -30.28 -6.81
CA ALA A 988 39.33 -31.56 -6.19
C ALA A 988 38.51 -31.88 -4.92
N ALA A 989 38.16 -30.86 -4.15
CA ALA A 989 37.19 -30.92 -3.05
C ALA A 989 35.81 -30.45 -3.57
N PRO A 990 34.72 -31.23 -3.43
CA PRO A 990 33.46 -31.00 -4.15
C PRO A 990 32.61 -29.86 -3.54
N GLY A 991 33.00 -28.62 -3.80
CA GLY A 991 32.37 -27.42 -3.22
C GLY A 991 32.65 -26.13 -3.98
N PRO A 992 31.68 -25.19 -4.05
CA PRO A 992 31.83 -23.95 -4.81
C PRO A 992 32.85 -22.99 -4.20
N LEU A 993 33.44 -22.14 -5.05
CA LEU A 993 34.33 -21.05 -4.66
C LEU A 993 33.56 -19.73 -4.52
N LEU A 994 33.33 -19.31 -3.28
CA LEU A 994 32.76 -18.00 -2.94
C LEU A 994 33.84 -16.93 -2.71
N LEU A 995 33.47 -15.67 -2.92
CA LEU A 995 34.35 -14.51 -2.75
C LEU A 995 33.96 -13.64 -1.54
N ALA A 996 34.95 -13.20 -0.77
CA ALA A 996 34.80 -12.26 0.35
C ALA A 996 35.70 -11.01 0.19
N LYS A 997 35.41 -9.97 0.98
CA LYS A 997 36.28 -8.77 1.14
C LYS A 997 37.19 -8.99 2.35
N ALA A 998 38.36 -8.37 2.38
CA ALA A 998 39.34 -8.55 3.46
C ALA A 998 38.78 -8.22 4.86
N ASP A 999 37.81 -7.31 4.92
CA ASP A 999 37.18 -6.74 6.12
C ASP A 999 35.65 -6.90 6.17
N ALA A 1000 35.03 -7.63 5.23
CA ALA A 1000 33.58 -7.88 5.22
C ALA A 1000 33.18 -9.17 4.47
N VAL A 1001 32.14 -9.86 4.97
CA VAL A 1001 31.37 -10.85 4.18
C VAL A 1001 30.24 -10.10 3.45
N PRO A 1002 30.21 -10.06 2.10
CA PRO A 1002 29.12 -9.47 1.33
C PRO A 1002 27.75 -10.11 1.65
N ALA A 1003 26.66 -9.40 1.35
CA ALA A 1003 25.30 -9.87 1.64
C ALA A 1003 24.96 -11.16 0.85
N VAL A 1004 25.23 -11.16 -0.46
CA VAL A 1004 25.07 -12.32 -1.36
C VAL A 1004 25.89 -13.54 -0.90
N THR A 1005 27.16 -13.35 -0.56
CA THR A 1005 28.05 -14.40 0.00
C THR A 1005 27.51 -14.98 1.31
N ARG A 1006 26.87 -14.15 2.14
CA ARG A 1006 26.25 -14.57 3.39
C ARG A 1006 24.98 -15.39 3.12
N ALA A 1007 24.11 -14.89 2.24
CA ALA A 1007 22.87 -15.56 1.88
C ALA A 1007 23.13 -16.96 1.31
N GLU A 1008 24.07 -17.11 0.38
CA GLU A 1008 24.39 -18.41 -0.23
C GLU A 1008 24.97 -19.42 0.76
N ILE A 1009 25.79 -18.99 1.74
CA ILE A 1009 26.24 -19.86 2.83
C ILE A 1009 25.05 -20.29 3.72
N GLN A 1010 24.14 -19.37 4.05
CA GLN A 1010 22.96 -19.67 4.88
C GLN A 1010 21.93 -20.55 4.15
N ARG A 1011 21.81 -20.42 2.83
CA ARG A 1011 20.98 -21.26 1.97
C ARG A 1011 21.43 -22.71 2.06
N ARG A 1012 22.73 -22.97 1.84
CA ARG A 1012 23.33 -24.31 1.97
C ARG A 1012 23.17 -24.92 3.36
N VAL A 1013 23.33 -24.11 4.42
CA VAL A 1013 23.07 -24.51 5.82
C VAL A 1013 21.63 -24.94 6.06
N THR A 1014 20.67 -24.35 5.33
CA THR A 1014 19.26 -24.75 5.40
C THR A 1014 19.00 -26.04 4.61
N GLU A 1015 19.71 -26.25 3.51
CA GLU A 1015 19.59 -27.41 2.61
C GLU A 1015 20.44 -28.64 3.02
N GLY A 1016 21.23 -28.52 4.10
CA GLY A 1016 21.94 -29.64 4.73
C GLY A 1016 23.44 -29.76 4.44
N GLY A 1017 24.05 -28.76 3.78
CA GLY A 1017 25.49 -28.57 3.65
C GLY A 1017 25.97 -27.27 4.31
N PRO A 1018 27.22 -26.84 4.11
CA PRO A 1018 28.37 -27.70 3.88
C PRO A 1018 28.82 -28.37 5.20
N GLN A 1019 29.56 -29.47 5.10
CA GLN A 1019 30.10 -30.18 6.26
C GLN A 1019 31.47 -29.58 6.70
N ALA A 1020 32.21 -29.02 5.73
CA ALA A 1020 33.47 -28.32 5.91
C ALA A 1020 33.39 -26.88 5.34
N LEU A 1021 34.25 -26.00 5.83
CA LEU A 1021 34.42 -24.64 5.33
C LEU A 1021 35.92 -24.34 5.26
N SER A 1022 36.40 -23.94 4.09
CA SER A 1022 37.83 -23.70 3.86
C SER A 1022 38.05 -22.27 3.38
N VAL A 1023 39.07 -21.60 3.93
CA VAL A 1023 39.39 -20.20 3.63
C VAL A 1023 40.80 -20.10 3.09
N ALA A 1024 40.93 -19.59 1.86
CA ALA A 1024 42.21 -19.44 1.17
C ALA A 1024 42.81 -18.05 1.38
N GLY A 1025 44.03 -18.01 1.91
CA GLY A 1025 44.80 -16.79 2.16
C GLY A 1025 44.92 -16.44 3.64
N GLY A 1026 46.03 -15.78 3.99
CA GLY A 1026 46.37 -15.45 5.39
C GLY A 1026 45.60 -14.25 5.96
N SER A 1027 45.85 -13.95 7.23
CA SER A 1027 45.21 -12.86 7.99
C SER A 1027 45.42 -11.43 7.46
N LEU A 1028 46.23 -11.26 6.41
CA LEU A 1028 46.44 -10.01 5.66
C LEU A 1028 45.58 -9.90 4.40
N VAL A 1029 44.86 -10.98 4.04
CA VAL A 1029 44.05 -11.12 2.81
C VAL A 1029 42.58 -11.34 3.16
N ILE A 1030 42.31 -12.09 4.23
CA ILE A 1030 41.00 -12.18 4.91
C ILE A 1030 41.25 -12.02 6.41
N HIS A 1031 40.68 -10.98 7.03
CA HIS A 1031 40.93 -10.68 8.44
C HIS A 1031 40.33 -11.76 9.37
N PRO A 1032 40.94 -12.12 10.53
CA PRO A 1032 40.43 -13.19 11.39
C PRO A 1032 38.99 -13.01 11.90
N SER A 1033 38.47 -11.78 11.97
CA SER A 1033 37.04 -11.55 12.28
C SER A 1033 36.10 -12.03 11.17
N ILE A 1034 36.57 -12.04 9.91
CA ILE A 1034 35.82 -12.52 8.75
C ILE A 1034 35.87 -14.04 8.68
N VAL A 1035 37.00 -14.67 8.99
CA VAL A 1035 37.09 -16.12 9.21
C VAL A 1035 36.12 -16.57 10.32
N ALA A 1036 36.06 -15.82 11.43
CA ALA A 1036 35.13 -16.09 12.53
C ALA A 1036 33.65 -15.88 12.12
N ALA A 1037 33.35 -14.84 11.32
CA ALA A 1037 32.00 -14.61 10.80
C ALA A 1037 31.55 -15.71 9.83
N LEU A 1038 32.41 -16.12 8.90
CA LEU A 1038 32.13 -17.24 7.98
C LEU A 1038 31.91 -18.55 8.75
N SER A 1039 32.73 -18.83 9.77
CA SER A 1039 32.55 -19.99 10.66
C SER A 1039 31.22 -19.97 11.42
N ALA A 1040 30.79 -18.78 11.87
CA ALA A 1040 29.51 -18.63 12.56
C ALA A 1040 28.30 -18.80 11.60
N LEU A 1041 28.45 -18.39 10.33
CA LEU A 1041 27.42 -18.53 9.30
C LEU A 1041 27.26 -19.97 8.82
N ALA A 1042 28.38 -20.69 8.59
CA ALA A 1042 28.37 -22.07 8.11
C ALA A 1042 28.11 -23.11 9.21
N GLY A 1043 28.00 -22.71 10.48
CA GLY A 1043 27.84 -23.62 11.63
C GLY A 1043 29.06 -24.51 11.96
N THR A 1044 30.10 -24.49 11.12
CA THR A 1044 31.34 -25.28 11.24
C THR A 1044 32.57 -24.38 11.35
N GLN A 1045 33.69 -24.89 11.85
CA GLN A 1045 34.93 -24.09 11.97
C GLN A 1045 35.65 -24.01 10.63
N ALA A 1046 35.99 -22.80 10.19
CA ALA A 1046 36.77 -22.60 8.97
C ALA A 1046 38.22 -23.09 9.12
N GLU A 1047 38.68 -23.96 8.23
CA GLU A 1047 40.11 -24.24 8.07
C GLU A 1047 40.77 -23.16 7.19
N VAL A 1048 41.96 -22.66 7.57
CA VAL A 1048 42.59 -21.51 6.92
C VAL A 1048 43.89 -21.92 6.24
N HIS A 1049 43.80 -22.25 4.94
CA HIS A 1049 44.93 -22.63 4.12
C HIS A 1049 45.70 -21.37 3.69
N SER A 1050 46.89 -21.17 4.25
CA SER A 1050 47.65 -19.94 4.05
C SER A 1050 49.16 -20.13 4.18
N GLY A 1051 49.91 -19.39 3.37
CA GLY A 1051 51.37 -19.35 3.40
C GLY A 1051 51.95 -17.97 3.67
N ILE A 1052 53.28 -17.89 3.73
CA ILE A 1052 54.02 -16.62 3.79
C ILE A 1052 53.99 -15.84 2.46
N ASP A 1053 53.67 -16.54 1.36
CA ASP A 1053 53.35 -16.00 0.05
C ASP A 1053 52.43 -16.99 -0.69
N ARG A 1054 51.93 -16.58 -1.86
CA ARG A 1054 51.03 -17.37 -2.73
C ARG A 1054 51.53 -18.78 -3.06
N TYR A 1055 52.85 -18.99 -3.13
CA TYR A 1055 53.42 -20.30 -3.45
C TYR A 1055 53.33 -21.23 -2.24
N ALA A 1056 53.49 -20.68 -1.04
CA ALA A 1056 53.22 -21.38 0.22
C ALA A 1056 51.71 -21.55 0.48
N THR A 1057 50.84 -20.63 0.06
CA THR A 1057 49.37 -20.85 0.11
C THR A 1057 48.97 -22.01 -0.78
N ALA A 1058 49.41 -22.04 -2.05
CA ALA A 1058 49.09 -23.12 -2.97
C ALA A 1058 49.60 -24.49 -2.49
N ALA A 1059 50.81 -24.54 -1.92
CA ALA A 1059 51.33 -25.75 -1.28
C ALA A 1059 50.47 -26.18 -0.06
N ALA A 1060 50.01 -25.24 0.77
CA ALA A 1060 49.18 -25.53 1.95
C ALA A 1060 47.74 -25.94 1.61
N ILE A 1061 47.22 -25.54 0.45
CA ILE A 1061 45.94 -26.02 -0.09
C ILE A 1061 46.14 -27.44 -0.64
N ALA A 1062 47.10 -27.65 -1.55
CA ALA A 1062 47.36 -28.98 -2.13
C ALA A 1062 47.68 -30.04 -1.07
N ALA A 1063 48.42 -29.70 -0.01
CA ALA A 1063 48.70 -30.60 1.12
C ALA A 1063 47.47 -31.00 1.95
N ALA A 1064 46.31 -30.37 1.74
CA ALA A 1064 45.04 -30.71 2.37
C ALA A 1064 44.05 -31.41 1.42
N THR A 1065 44.16 -31.17 0.09
CA THR A 1065 43.12 -31.59 -0.88
C THR A 1065 43.55 -32.69 -1.87
N VAL A 1066 44.80 -33.16 -1.90
CA VAL A 1066 45.23 -34.25 -2.80
C VAL A 1066 46.06 -35.35 -2.12
N ASP A 1067 45.94 -36.57 -2.63
CA ASP A 1067 46.69 -37.76 -2.19
C ASP A 1067 48.10 -37.87 -2.82
N GLU A 1068 48.96 -38.71 -2.22
CA GLU A 1068 50.28 -39.07 -2.76
C GLU A 1068 50.14 -39.75 -4.14
N GLY A 1069 50.82 -39.22 -5.15
CA GLY A 1069 50.81 -39.67 -6.54
C GLY A 1069 49.98 -38.81 -7.51
N ALA A 1070 49.05 -37.98 -7.02
CA ALA A 1070 48.12 -37.19 -7.84
C ALA A 1070 48.81 -36.22 -8.82
N THR A 1071 48.24 -36.01 -10.02
CA THR A 1071 48.80 -35.14 -11.07
C THR A 1071 49.00 -33.71 -10.56
N ALA A 1072 50.18 -33.12 -10.82
CA ALA A 1072 50.51 -31.76 -10.42
C ALA A 1072 50.49 -30.77 -11.60
N TYR A 1073 49.55 -29.83 -11.58
CA TYR A 1073 49.36 -28.79 -12.59
C TYR A 1073 50.15 -27.55 -12.19
N VAL A 1074 51.25 -27.26 -12.89
CA VAL A 1074 52.19 -26.20 -12.54
C VAL A 1074 51.98 -24.98 -13.44
N VAL A 1075 51.58 -23.87 -12.83
CA VAL A 1075 51.21 -22.60 -13.50
C VAL A 1075 52.07 -21.44 -13.01
N SER A 1076 52.11 -20.34 -13.78
CA SER A 1076 52.70 -19.09 -13.29
C SER A 1076 51.91 -18.55 -12.09
N GLY A 1077 52.59 -18.32 -10.97
CA GLY A 1077 52.04 -17.58 -9.84
C GLY A 1077 52.14 -16.07 -10.00
N LEU A 1078 52.61 -15.53 -11.13
CA LEU A 1078 52.77 -14.08 -11.35
C LEU A 1078 51.72 -13.47 -12.27
N ASP A 1079 51.00 -14.28 -13.05
CA ASP A 1079 49.92 -13.88 -13.96
C ASP A 1079 48.79 -14.93 -13.88
N TYR A 1080 47.57 -14.57 -14.28
CA TYR A 1080 46.37 -15.40 -14.07
C TYR A 1080 45.84 -16.21 -15.28
N PRO A 1081 45.94 -15.77 -16.57
CA PRO A 1081 45.12 -16.37 -17.64
C PRO A 1081 45.38 -17.85 -17.91
N ASP A 1082 46.65 -18.25 -18.03
CA ASP A 1082 47.06 -19.66 -18.23
C ASP A 1082 46.71 -20.57 -17.03
N ALA A 1083 46.28 -19.98 -15.91
CA ALA A 1083 45.95 -20.68 -14.66
C ALA A 1083 44.43 -20.74 -14.38
N LEU A 1084 43.63 -19.86 -14.98
CA LEU A 1084 42.16 -19.96 -14.93
C LEU A 1084 41.69 -21.30 -15.52
N THR A 1085 42.24 -21.68 -16.68
CA THR A 1085 41.91 -22.95 -17.34
C THR A 1085 42.70 -24.16 -16.81
N ALA A 1086 43.58 -23.99 -15.82
CA ALA A 1086 44.26 -25.13 -15.19
C ALA A 1086 43.35 -25.90 -14.23
N ALA A 1087 42.34 -25.25 -13.64
CA ALA A 1087 41.39 -25.89 -12.71
C ALA A 1087 40.51 -26.92 -13.41
N THR A 1088 40.05 -26.67 -14.65
CA THR A 1088 39.21 -27.62 -15.41
C THR A 1088 39.95 -28.90 -15.80
N LEU A 1089 41.29 -28.87 -15.87
CA LEU A 1089 42.11 -30.06 -16.04
C LEU A 1089 42.45 -30.75 -14.71
N ALA A 1090 42.63 -29.98 -13.64
CA ALA A 1090 43.03 -30.50 -12.33
C ALA A 1090 41.89 -31.23 -11.61
N ALA A 1091 40.67 -30.69 -11.69
CA ALA A 1091 39.51 -31.20 -10.99
C ALA A 1091 39.19 -32.68 -11.32
N PRO A 1092 39.06 -33.11 -12.60
CA PRO A 1092 38.62 -34.47 -12.90
C PRO A 1092 39.71 -35.53 -12.63
N GLU A 1093 40.98 -35.13 -12.62
CA GLU A 1093 42.12 -35.98 -12.20
C GLU A 1093 42.38 -35.96 -10.68
N GLN A 1094 41.60 -35.20 -9.88
CA GLN A 1094 41.87 -34.91 -8.46
C GLN A 1094 43.30 -34.38 -8.22
N GLY A 1095 43.80 -33.61 -9.19
CA GLY A 1095 45.15 -33.07 -9.22
C GLY A 1095 45.32 -31.74 -8.49
N SER A 1096 46.56 -31.41 -8.13
CA SER A 1096 46.89 -30.16 -7.43
C SER A 1096 47.26 -29.05 -8.40
N VAL A 1097 46.71 -27.83 -8.22
CA VAL A 1097 47.25 -26.63 -8.89
C VAL A 1097 48.35 -26.00 -8.04
N LEU A 1098 49.58 -26.01 -8.55
CA LEU A 1098 50.78 -25.51 -7.88
C LEU A 1098 51.38 -24.30 -8.61
N LEU A 1099 51.64 -23.23 -7.87
CA LEU A 1099 52.20 -22.00 -8.42
C LEU A 1099 53.75 -22.07 -8.50
N THR A 1100 54.32 -21.57 -9.60
CA THR A 1100 55.78 -21.36 -9.77
C THR A 1100 56.10 -19.92 -10.19
N ARG A 1101 57.39 -19.53 -10.13
CA ARG A 1101 57.86 -18.34 -10.85
C ARG A 1101 58.29 -18.74 -12.27
N PRO A 1102 58.27 -17.81 -13.25
CA PRO A 1102 58.74 -18.10 -14.60
C PRO A 1102 60.19 -18.58 -14.66
N ASP A 1103 61.05 -18.09 -13.77
CA ASP A 1103 62.51 -18.32 -13.76
C ASP A 1103 62.98 -19.47 -12.87
N ARG A 1104 62.17 -19.95 -11.91
CA ARG A 1104 62.55 -21.01 -10.96
C ARG A 1104 61.37 -21.54 -10.14
N LEU A 1105 61.50 -22.78 -9.66
CA LEU A 1105 60.62 -23.33 -8.62
C LEU A 1105 60.83 -22.61 -7.26
N PRO A 1106 59.77 -22.15 -6.59
CA PRO A 1106 59.80 -21.72 -5.19
C PRO A 1106 60.01 -22.91 -4.23
N ASN A 1107 60.67 -22.67 -3.09
CA ASN A 1107 60.94 -23.71 -2.10
C ASN A 1107 59.68 -24.41 -1.55
N ALA A 1108 58.54 -23.70 -1.47
CA ALA A 1108 57.27 -24.29 -1.03
C ALA A 1108 56.70 -25.25 -2.08
N THR A 1109 56.74 -24.85 -3.35
CA THR A 1109 56.37 -25.66 -4.50
C THR A 1109 57.24 -26.92 -4.59
N VAL A 1110 58.56 -26.80 -4.38
CA VAL A 1110 59.48 -27.94 -4.29
C VAL A 1110 59.10 -28.88 -3.16
N ALA A 1111 58.91 -28.36 -1.94
CA ALA A 1111 58.57 -29.19 -0.78
C ALA A 1111 57.22 -29.92 -0.95
N GLN A 1112 56.25 -29.32 -1.65
CA GLN A 1112 54.98 -29.99 -1.97
C GLN A 1112 55.18 -31.07 -3.05
N LEU A 1113 55.96 -30.81 -4.10
CA LEU A 1113 56.28 -31.83 -5.11
C LEU A 1113 57.05 -33.02 -4.50
N GLU A 1114 57.97 -32.77 -3.56
CA GLU A 1114 58.66 -33.81 -2.78
C GLU A 1114 57.71 -34.62 -1.87
N ALA A 1115 56.67 -33.99 -1.33
CA ALA A 1115 55.70 -34.63 -0.43
C ALA A 1115 54.58 -35.39 -1.17
N GLN A 1116 54.16 -34.87 -2.32
CA GLN A 1116 53.08 -35.41 -3.16
C GLN A 1116 53.58 -36.50 -4.12
N ALA A 1117 54.87 -36.50 -4.48
CA ALA A 1117 55.51 -37.48 -5.37
C ALA A 1117 54.69 -37.79 -6.66
N PRO A 1118 54.27 -36.77 -7.42
CA PRO A 1118 53.28 -36.90 -8.49
C PRO A 1118 53.73 -37.85 -9.62
N GLU A 1119 52.84 -38.72 -10.10
CA GLU A 1119 53.13 -39.59 -11.26
C GLU A 1119 53.26 -38.79 -12.58
N ARG A 1120 52.67 -37.59 -12.62
CA ARG A 1120 52.62 -36.71 -13.79
C ARG A 1120 52.62 -35.25 -13.38
N ILE A 1121 53.35 -34.42 -14.12
CA ILE A 1121 53.31 -32.95 -14.02
C ILE A 1121 52.81 -32.37 -15.36
N VAL A 1122 51.88 -31.42 -15.28
CA VAL A 1122 51.33 -30.72 -16.46
C VAL A 1122 51.58 -29.22 -16.30
N ILE A 1123 52.34 -28.62 -17.23
CA ILE A 1123 52.66 -27.21 -17.20
C ILE A 1123 51.57 -26.41 -17.94
N VAL A 1124 50.83 -25.66 -17.12
CA VAL A 1124 49.92 -24.55 -17.41
C VAL A 1124 50.59 -23.35 -18.12
N GLY A 1125 50.64 -23.32 -19.45
CA GLY A 1125 50.98 -22.09 -20.19
C GLY A 1125 52.35 -22.04 -20.86
N GLY A 1126 52.61 -20.92 -21.53
CA GLY A 1126 53.74 -20.74 -22.45
C GLY A 1126 55.12 -20.63 -21.77
N THR A 1127 56.20 -20.69 -22.57
CA THR A 1127 57.58 -20.58 -22.04
C THR A 1127 57.94 -19.21 -21.46
N GLY A 1128 57.09 -18.19 -21.66
CA GLY A 1128 57.17 -16.90 -20.97
C GLY A 1128 56.53 -16.91 -19.57
N ALA A 1129 55.53 -17.76 -19.34
CA ALA A 1129 54.85 -17.94 -18.06
C ALA A 1129 55.60 -18.92 -17.14
N VAL A 1130 56.08 -20.03 -17.72
CA VAL A 1130 56.91 -21.04 -17.05
C VAL A 1130 58.04 -21.44 -18.00
N SER A 1131 59.30 -21.08 -17.70
CA SER A 1131 60.43 -21.28 -18.62
C SER A 1131 60.79 -22.75 -18.89
N HIS A 1132 61.74 -22.96 -19.81
CA HIS A 1132 62.30 -24.30 -20.08
C HIS A 1132 63.14 -24.79 -18.90
N ASP A 1133 63.93 -23.91 -18.28
CA ASP A 1133 64.73 -24.17 -17.08
C ASP A 1133 63.86 -24.68 -15.91
N VAL A 1134 62.62 -24.19 -15.79
CA VAL A 1134 61.63 -24.69 -14.81
C VAL A 1134 61.07 -26.04 -15.22
N LEU A 1135 60.88 -26.31 -16.52
CA LEU A 1135 60.46 -27.63 -17.01
C LEU A 1135 61.54 -28.68 -16.74
N GLU A 1136 62.80 -28.41 -17.09
CA GLU A 1136 63.94 -29.29 -16.77
C GLU A 1136 64.02 -29.57 -15.26
N ALA A 1137 63.78 -28.55 -14.42
CA ALA A 1137 63.75 -28.72 -12.97
C ALA A 1137 62.54 -29.54 -12.45
N LEU A 1138 61.45 -29.67 -13.21
CA LEU A 1138 60.29 -30.48 -12.83
C LEU A 1138 60.49 -31.98 -13.15
N GLU A 1139 61.37 -32.32 -14.09
CA GLU A 1139 61.69 -33.72 -14.45
C GLU A 1139 62.37 -34.51 -13.31
N ASP A 1140 62.95 -33.82 -12.32
CA ASP A 1140 63.47 -34.44 -11.08
C ASP A 1140 62.37 -34.94 -10.12
N TYR A 1141 61.11 -34.49 -10.28
CA TYR A 1141 60.00 -34.76 -9.34
C TYR A 1141 58.89 -35.66 -9.89
N ALA A 1142 58.80 -35.85 -11.21
CA ALA A 1142 57.82 -36.77 -11.83
C ALA A 1142 58.41 -37.48 -13.06
N PRO A 1143 58.03 -38.76 -13.33
CA PRO A 1143 58.51 -39.50 -14.50
C PRO A 1143 57.95 -38.99 -15.83
N THR A 1144 56.93 -38.12 -15.80
CA THR A 1144 56.29 -37.52 -16.99
C THR A 1144 56.03 -36.04 -16.75
N VAL A 1145 56.62 -35.16 -17.56
CA VAL A 1145 56.33 -33.72 -17.57
C VAL A 1145 55.80 -33.33 -18.96
N VAL A 1146 54.61 -32.73 -19.01
CA VAL A 1146 53.93 -32.27 -20.25
C VAL A 1146 53.69 -30.77 -20.17
N ARG A 1147 53.52 -30.08 -21.30
CA ARG A 1147 53.08 -28.68 -21.34
C ARG A 1147 51.86 -28.53 -22.24
N VAL A 1148 50.87 -27.77 -21.78
CA VAL A 1148 49.72 -27.30 -22.56
C VAL A 1148 49.86 -25.78 -22.68
N SER A 1149 49.84 -25.23 -23.89
CA SER A 1149 50.09 -23.80 -24.10
C SER A 1149 49.74 -23.33 -25.51
N GLY A 1150 49.07 -22.18 -25.62
CA GLY A 1150 48.86 -21.47 -26.88
C GLY A 1150 49.91 -20.40 -27.17
N GLY A 1151 49.63 -19.56 -28.17
CA GLY A 1151 50.38 -18.32 -28.45
C GLY A 1151 49.98 -17.13 -27.57
N ASP A 1152 48.79 -17.20 -26.97
CA ASP A 1152 48.17 -16.24 -26.06
C ASP A 1152 47.17 -16.99 -25.15
N ARG A 1153 46.45 -16.24 -24.29
CA ARG A 1153 45.49 -16.81 -23.32
C ARG A 1153 44.31 -17.56 -23.96
N TYR A 1154 43.81 -17.08 -25.11
CA TYR A 1154 42.69 -17.68 -25.82
C TYR A 1154 43.12 -18.98 -26.49
N ALA A 1155 44.30 -18.96 -27.10
CA ALA A 1155 44.92 -20.17 -27.65
C ALA A 1155 45.35 -21.17 -26.55
N THR A 1156 45.70 -20.74 -25.33
CA THR A 1156 45.92 -21.65 -24.19
C THR A 1156 44.60 -22.27 -23.75
N ALA A 1157 43.51 -21.50 -23.65
CA ALA A 1157 42.19 -22.03 -23.31
C ALA A 1157 41.69 -23.07 -24.34
N ALA A 1158 41.83 -22.77 -25.64
CA ALA A 1158 41.52 -23.73 -26.70
C ALA A 1158 42.39 -25.00 -26.61
N ALA A 1159 43.71 -24.87 -26.41
CA ALA A 1159 44.62 -26.01 -26.24
C ALA A 1159 44.41 -26.80 -24.93
N VAL A 1160 43.76 -26.21 -23.92
CA VAL A 1160 43.24 -26.91 -22.74
C VAL A 1160 41.96 -27.68 -23.11
N SER A 1161 41.05 -27.06 -23.86
CA SER A 1161 39.80 -27.71 -24.28
C SER A 1161 40.03 -28.97 -25.13
N ASP A 1162 41.19 -29.11 -25.78
CA ASP A 1162 41.58 -30.29 -26.58
C ASP A 1162 41.69 -31.61 -25.77
N SER A 1163 41.56 -31.57 -24.43
CA SER A 1163 41.42 -32.77 -23.59
C SER A 1163 39.97 -33.26 -23.42
N PHE A 1164 38.99 -32.51 -23.90
CA PHE A 1164 37.56 -32.81 -23.80
C PHE A 1164 37.04 -33.34 -25.15
N ASP A 1165 36.18 -34.36 -25.09
CA ASP A 1165 35.52 -34.98 -26.25
C ASP A 1165 34.49 -34.03 -26.92
N THR A 1166 33.75 -34.54 -27.92
CA THR A 1166 32.74 -33.80 -28.69
C THR A 1166 31.33 -34.24 -28.30
N GLY A 1167 30.38 -33.31 -28.18
CA GLY A 1167 29.11 -33.53 -27.48
C GLY A 1167 29.35 -33.34 -25.98
N VAL A 1168 29.39 -32.10 -25.52
CA VAL A 1168 29.62 -31.76 -24.10
C VAL A 1168 28.36 -31.16 -23.47
N ASP A 1169 27.95 -31.69 -22.33
CA ASP A 1169 26.72 -31.29 -21.61
C ASP A 1169 26.64 -29.77 -21.38
N VAL A 1170 27.80 -29.11 -21.15
CA VAL A 1170 27.89 -27.65 -21.06
C VAL A 1170 29.27 -27.12 -21.47
N LEU A 1171 29.30 -25.96 -22.15
CA LEU A 1171 30.49 -25.15 -22.41
C LEU A 1171 30.40 -23.81 -21.67
N TYR A 1172 31.37 -23.53 -20.80
CA TYR A 1172 31.47 -22.22 -20.14
C TYR A 1172 32.34 -21.24 -20.95
N VAL A 1173 31.86 -20.00 -21.11
CA VAL A 1173 32.60 -18.92 -21.76
C VAL A 1173 32.73 -17.74 -20.80
N ALA A 1174 33.96 -17.31 -20.54
CA ALA A 1174 34.22 -16.18 -19.63
C ALA A 1174 35.16 -15.14 -20.26
N THR A 1175 35.19 -13.93 -19.71
CA THR A 1175 36.11 -12.89 -20.17
C THR A 1175 37.57 -13.30 -19.93
N GLY A 1176 38.39 -13.26 -20.99
CA GLY A 1176 39.82 -13.45 -20.87
C GLY A 1176 40.56 -12.21 -20.38
N GLU A 1177 39.90 -11.06 -20.23
CA GLU A 1177 40.54 -9.75 -19.99
C GLU A 1177 40.55 -9.35 -18.50
N ASN A 1178 39.78 -10.07 -17.67
CA ASN A 1178 39.71 -9.97 -16.21
C ASN A 1178 39.85 -11.37 -15.57
N TYR A 1179 39.73 -11.49 -14.24
CA TYR A 1179 39.90 -12.77 -13.52
C TYR A 1179 38.76 -13.27 -12.62
N PRO A 1180 37.95 -12.44 -11.92
CA PRO A 1180 37.09 -12.95 -10.83
C PRO A 1180 36.05 -13.97 -11.30
N ASP A 1181 35.33 -13.65 -12.36
CA ASP A 1181 34.16 -14.40 -12.81
C ASP A 1181 34.60 -15.71 -13.49
N ALA A 1182 35.65 -15.60 -14.33
CA ALA A 1182 36.36 -16.72 -14.94
C ALA A 1182 37.02 -17.67 -13.91
N LEU A 1183 37.42 -17.15 -12.74
CA LEU A 1183 38.05 -17.94 -11.67
C LEU A 1183 37.02 -18.78 -10.89
N THR A 1184 35.84 -18.23 -10.66
CA THR A 1184 34.76 -18.92 -9.94
C THR A 1184 34.08 -19.97 -10.82
N VAL A 1185 33.84 -19.70 -12.11
CA VAL A 1185 33.33 -20.73 -13.03
C VAL A 1185 34.33 -21.85 -13.28
N ALA A 1186 35.64 -21.57 -13.30
CA ALA A 1186 36.64 -22.63 -13.50
C ALA A 1186 36.65 -23.71 -12.39
N ALA A 1187 36.15 -23.39 -11.19
CA ALA A 1187 35.91 -24.38 -10.14
C ALA A 1187 34.67 -25.26 -10.45
N LEU A 1188 33.54 -24.63 -10.79
CA LEU A 1188 32.29 -25.30 -11.17
C LEU A 1188 32.48 -26.20 -12.41
N ALA A 1189 33.04 -25.64 -13.48
CA ALA A 1189 33.34 -26.37 -14.70
C ALA A 1189 34.31 -27.53 -14.45
N GLY A 1190 35.29 -27.35 -13.56
CA GLY A 1190 36.14 -28.44 -13.09
C GLY A 1190 35.35 -29.56 -12.38
N GLN A 1191 34.45 -29.21 -11.46
CA GLN A 1191 33.60 -30.15 -10.74
C GLN A 1191 32.66 -30.94 -11.68
N GLN A 1192 32.16 -30.30 -12.73
CA GLN A 1192 31.28 -30.92 -13.73
C GLN A 1192 32.04 -31.68 -14.84
N GLY A 1193 33.35 -31.45 -14.99
CA GLY A 1193 34.12 -31.99 -16.13
C GLY A 1193 33.89 -31.24 -17.45
N ALA A 1194 33.52 -29.95 -17.37
CA ALA A 1194 33.19 -29.09 -18.50
C ALA A 1194 34.40 -28.23 -18.97
N PRO A 1195 34.52 -27.94 -20.28
CA PRO A 1195 35.49 -27.00 -20.80
C PRO A 1195 35.16 -25.55 -20.44
N VAL A 1196 36.20 -24.73 -20.25
CA VAL A 1196 36.11 -23.26 -20.16
C VAL A 1196 36.89 -22.64 -21.32
N LEU A 1197 36.21 -21.84 -22.13
CA LEU A 1197 36.83 -20.99 -23.16
C LEU A 1197 36.84 -19.53 -22.73
N LEU A 1198 37.72 -18.75 -23.35
CA LEU A 1198 37.90 -17.33 -23.07
C LEU A 1198 37.50 -16.47 -24.27
N ALA A 1199 36.75 -15.41 -24.02
CA ALA A 1199 36.33 -14.40 -25.00
C ALA A 1199 36.94 -13.02 -24.71
N GLN A 1200 36.84 -12.09 -25.67
CA GLN A 1200 37.03 -10.66 -25.41
C GLN A 1200 35.69 -10.00 -25.09
N ALA A 1201 35.71 -8.77 -24.58
CA ALA A 1201 34.47 -8.08 -24.21
C ALA A 1201 33.49 -7.86 -25.40
N ASP A 1202 34.01 -7.75 -26.64
CA ASP A 1202 33.24 -7.39 -27.84
C ASP A 1202 33.48 -8.33 -29.05
N ASN A 1203 34.16 -9.46 -28.87
CA ASN A 1203 34.54 -10.37 -29.96
C ASN A 1203 34.89 -11.79 -29.46
N LEU A 1204 34.34 -12.84 -30.07
CA LEU A 1204 34.83 -14.22 -29.86
C LEU A 1204 36.16 -14.45 -30.63
N PRO A 1205 37.27 -14.82 -29.97
CA PRO A 1205 38.52 -15.11 -30.68
C PRO A 1205 38.33 -16.34 -31.59
N ALA A 1206 38.83 -16.29 -32.82
CA ALA A 1206 38.66 -17.38 -33.79
C ALA A 1206 39.23 -18.75 -33.33
N VAL A 1207 40.12 -18.78 -32.33
CA VAL A 1207 40.60 -20.00 -31.67
C VAL A 1207 39.62 -20.55 -30.63
N SER A 1208 38.81 -19.69 -30.01
CA SER A 1208 37.71 -20.07 -29.11
C SER A 1208 36.50 -20.52 -29.92
N ALA A 1209 36.13 -19.78 -30.99
CA ALA A 1209 35.08 -20.18 -31.92
C ALA A 1209 35.33 -21.58 -32.53
N ALA A 1210 36.54 -21.83 -33.04
CA ALA A 1210 36.93 -23.15 -33.56
C ALA A 1210 37.09 -24.24 -32.49
N ALA A 1211 37.08 -23.88 -31.20
CA ALA A 1211 36.99 -24.83 -30.11
C ALA A 1211 35.53 -25.13 -29.74
N ALA A 1212 34.63 -24.15 -29.75
CA ALA A 1212 33.18 -24.37 -29.57
C ALA A 1212 32.60 -25.27 -30.69
N ASP A 1213 32.88 -24.93 -31.96
CA ASP A 1213 32.56 -25.72 -33.16
C ASP A 1213 33.06 -27.18 -33.07
N ARG A 1214 34.23 -27.41 -32.45
CA ARG A 1214 34.75 -28.76 -32.20
C ARG A 1214 34.01 -29.46 -31.05
N LEU A 1215 33.71 -28.74 -29.98
CA LEU A 1215 33.15 -29.30 -28.75
C LEU A 1215 31.68 -29.70 -28.90
N GLN A 1216 30.91 -29.04 -29.77
CA GLN A 1216 29.47 -29.26 -29.96
C GLN A 1216 28.72 -29.34 -28.62
N PRO A 1217 28.68 -28.24 -27.84
CA PRO A 1217 27.94 -28.20 -26.59
C PRO A 1217 26.42 -28.36 -26.77
N ASP A 1218 25.78 -29.06 -25.84
CA ASP A 1218 24.32 -29.09 -25.73
C ASP A 1218 23.78 -27.81 -25.05
N ARG A 1219 24.58 -27.15 -24.19
CA ARG A 1219 24.30 -25.86 -23.53
C ARG A 1219 25.54 -24.98 -23.47
N ILE A 1220 25.41 -23.66 -23.66
CA ILE A 1220 26.53 -22.70 -23.50
C ILE A 1220 26.18 -21.72 -22.38
N VAL A 1221 27.13 -21.42 -21.50
CA VAL A 1221 26.92 -20.50 -20.38
C VAL A 1221 27.97 -19.39 -20.39
N VAL A 1222 27.52 -18.16 -20.64
CA VAL A 1222 28.34 -16.95 -20.63
C VAL A 1222 28.43 -16.39 -19.22
N VAL A 1223 29.66 -16.24 -18.69
CA VAL A 1223 29.90 -15.85 -17.30
C VAL A 1223 30.47 -14.46 -17.19
N GLY A 1224 29.73 -13.60 -16.48
CA GLY A 1224 29.97 -12.17 -16.36
C GLY A 1224 28.97 -11.34 -17.17
N GLY A 1225 28.71 -10.11 -16.72
CA GLY A 1225 27.77 -9.20 -17.37
C GLY A 1225 28.24 -8.71 -18.74
N THR A 1226 27.38 -7.97 -19.43
CA THR A 1226 27.56 -7.49 -20.81
C THR A 1226 28.84 -6.67 -21.05
N GLY A 1227 29.35 -6.00 -20.01
CA GLY A 1227 30.64 -5.28 -20.03
C GLY A 1227 31.89 -6.17 -19.88
N ALA A 1228 31.73 -7.48 -19.69
CA ALA A 1228 32.80 -8.48 -19.62
C ALA A 1228 32.80 -9.42 -20.83
N VAL A 1229 31.61 -9.79 -21.32
CA VAL A 1229 31.34 -10.47 -22.60
C VAL A 1229 29.99 -9.94 -23.11
N SER A 1230 29.96 -9.25 -24.25
CA SER A 1230 28.75 -8.60 -24.77
C SER A 1230 27.71 -9.58 -25.29
N ASP A 1231 26.49 -9.08 -25.50
CA ASP A 1231 25.37 -9.88 -26.01
C ASP A 1231 25.58 -10.27 -27.49
N ALA A 1232 26.26 -9.43 -28.28
CA ALA A 1232 26.69 -9.81 -29.64
C ALA A 1232 27.70 -10.98 -29.67
N VAL A 1233 28.37 -11.32 -28.55
CA VAL A 1233 29.20 -12.53 -28.42
C VAL A 1233 28.37 -13.72 -27.92
N LEU A 1234 27.25 -13.46 -27.24
CA LEU A 1234 26.25 -14.46 -26.84
C LEU A 1234 25.47 -14.93 -28.09
N GLU A 1235 24.98 -14.00 -28.91
CA GLU A 1235 24.42 -14.23 -30.26
C GLU A 1235 25.38 -15.01 -31.18
N GLU A 1236 26.70 -14.72 -31.13
CA GLU A 1236 27.70 -15.47 -31.90
C GLU A 1236 27.85 -16.92 -31.40
N LEU A 1237 27.55 -17.21 -30.12
CA LEU A 1237 27.71 -18.53 -29.52
C LEU A 1237 26.56 -19.50 -29.82
N GLU A 1238 25.33 -19.01 -30.05
CA GLU A 1238 24.16 -19.82 -30.44
C GLU A 1238 24.47 -20.75 -31.63
N ALA A 1239 25.28 -20.25 -32.57
CA ALA A 1239 25.67 -20.97 -33.78
C ALA A 1239 26.57 -22.20 -33.56
N TYR A 1240 26.93 -22.54 -32.31
CA TYR A 1240 27.73 -23.72 -31.95
C TYR A 1240 26.98 -24.74 -31.08
N LEU A 1241 25.71 -24.52 -30.78
CA LEU A 1241 24.86 -25.52 -30.13
C LEU A 1241 24.58 -26.72 -31.08
N ASN A 1242 24.26 -27.87 -30.50
CA ASN A 1242 24.23 -29.20 -31.14
C ASN A 1242 22.90 -29.55 -31.85
#